data_AF-A0A7V4IEQ8-F1
#
_entry.id   AF-A0A7V4IEQ8-F1
#
_cell.length_a   1.000
_cell.length_b   1.000
_cell.length_c   1.000
_cell.angle_alpha   90.00
_cell.angle_beta   90.00
_cell.angle_gamma   90.00
#
_symmetry.space_group_name_H-M   'P 1'
#
loop_
_entity.id
_entity.type
_entity.pdbx_description
1 polymer ?
#
loop_
_entity_poly.entity_id
_entity_poly.type
_entity_poly.pdbx_seq_one_letter_code
_entity_poly.pdbx_strand_id
1 'polypeptide(L)'
;VQDPTANQIATVTPAMGPQTARNLIVDNGGHVLIQPGASLTVVDTADVLPTGSLTVNGTLNMPTTPNVVWSFSQNFNAGNGGFTTSTVNETPPGPGPWAYGPSGVGGTNGWSTPGGDNGGISPYEQLLTSPVIPIAASGNVALSFDHLYNFEYDGTVWDGGTIMVSVNGGAFTQLPASAFTQNGYNGAIQNDYDWGYPNDMNGLPAFSSASGGFLTSIASLGWLNAGSTVQVQFRGGWDWFSYPGTTNWAVDNLQLIQSVPGGTGTLTTAGTTTIGHDAVLNVPRIDVIGGTMSGPTWPDSQQAHLGAGTTLRLAGGNLAGNFTSANPSTTPGSFAFEVENGTGTANLFAPAASLRKSTAGTASFTGRVDLNTIRVEDGSLTFPSGPALTAKTVTVTGGSLTSAKEAQIGNLHLGGGTTTLMRNTTVANSLIGPGTLVTDGTLTLDVSSANVNLSGTLHVTDSQPAAAGLLTLNVPGGVPMPAGLQAHYDASALIGLSNGATVTNWTDASGLGRNLNNRTGNPTYVASGPNGRPVVRFNSIDGTDSLWSSYNFDALGNQYSIFTVARYTGGDNERVITSMTRNWLFGFHGNLEDRWYAEGWIYPPGGGGGTAAGTNFVIHEGQIGPGPNPPASMWRNGNLLIANSTDSHDTVFQPGQLQLGAWGGGFGESSNAEVAEILIFNRLLTPAERDRIGGYLATKYGVGTSYGYSGGLMPQLGNLVVDPGSRLELSGAGVAGFTTMSATGGPTITGSGPGSLVLSGGSPATVAAGDQLLSISGTLDAASFIVSGPGTVSLHSTLNIGPGGSLTVPEGNTLTTNGNATINVASAGVQFGGELKIASGILTLNPPAPVTLPANPMAHWTFDDPANLAKDSAGSYNGTVMGSPAPASVAGRVGGAIDFESTNGNFVDLPDGFSDFSGGITVAGWVKYESFTNWNRLIDFGNGAGVDNILFARRGFEANGRWQFEDTAGGTEAQDINGNPLPNDQWIHIAATTAPGIANNCLSNVYINGVLVSTRSDSSLPPVVTRTNNYIGESNWGGDDFIDGLVDDLLIYGRALTLPEIQALYQAGMQGGYGGARFGHLNMAAGTQLLLGNSNPVGFTSATLMGGAQITAPGGVLLDRSLVL
;
A
#
# COMPACT_ATOMS: atom_id res chain seq x y z
N VAL A 1 18.06 44.55 30.65
CA VAL A 1 19.17 44.91 31.56
C VAL A 1 19.99 45.97 30.84
N GLN A 2 20.28 47.11 31.46
CA GLN A 2 21.00 48.23 30.82
C GLN A 2 22.44 47.82 30.45
N ASP A 3 22.85 48.24 29.25
CA ASP A 3 24.17 48.14 28.60
C ASP A 3 25.28 47.36 29.31
N PRO A 4 25.60 46.13 28.85
CA PRO A 4 26.85 45.49 29.20
C PRO A 4 27.95 45.87 28.20
N THR A 5 28.97 46.59 28.68
CA THR A 5 30.30 46.52 28.07
C THR A 5 30.80 45.06 28.09
N ALA A 6 31.50 44.63 27.03
CA ALA A 6 32.01 43.27 26.84
C ALA A 6 32.58 42.65 28.14
N ASN A 7 32.03 41.49 28.55
CA ASN A 7 32.46 40.60 29.66
C ASN A 7 31.66 40.57 30.99
N GLN A 8 30.41 41.06 31.10
CA GLN A 8 29.59 40.78 32.30
C GLN A 8 28.55 39.67 32.08
N ILE A 9 28.50 38.71 33.01
CA ILE A 9 27.44 37.69 33.12
C ILE A 9 26.22 38.34 33.78
N ALA A 10 25.15 38.58 33.03
CA ALA A 10 23.87 38.97 33.63
C ALA A 10 23.23 37.75 34.29
N THR A 11 23.23 37.70 35.63
CA THR A 11 22.75 36.55 36.41
C THR A 11 21.40 36.86 37.06
N VAL A 12 20.38 36.03 36.78
CA VAL A 12 19.09 36.07 37.49
C VAL A 12 19.12 35.01 38.60
N THR A 13 19.02 35.46 39.85
CA THR A 13 19.08 34.59 41.03
C THR A 13 17.70 34.42 41.66
N PRO A 14 17.42 33.33 42.40
CA PRO A 14 16.11 33.12 43.05
C PRO A 14 15.75 34.22 44.05
N ALA A 15 16.76 34.81 44.71
CA ALA A 15 16.59 35.88 45.68
C ALA A 15 16.01 37.17 45.08
N MET A 16 16.10 37.34 43.76
CA MET A 16 15.51 38.50 43.07
C MET A 16 13.99 38.38 42.91
N GLY A 17 13.41 37.18 43.08
CA GLY A 17 12.03 36.90 42.69
C GLY A 17 11.84 36.91 41.16
N PRO A 18 10.60 36.72 40.65
CA PRO A 18 10.32 36.75 39.21
C PRO A 18 10.77 38.07 38.57
N GLN A 19 11.59 37.98 37.53
CA GLN A 19 12.08 39.14 36.78
C GLN A 19 11.35 39.28 35.46
N THR A 20 11.20 40.52 34.99
CA THR A 20 10.61 40.82 33.67
C THR A 20 11.59 41.65 32.83
N ALA A 21 11.86 41.21 31.61
CA ALA A 21 12.62 41.93 30.60
C ALA A 21 11.72 42.23 29.40
N ARG A 22 11.87 43.42 28.80
CA ARG A 22 11.13 43.76 27.57
C ARG A 22 11.69 42.98 26.37
N ASN A 23 13.00 43.10 26.15
CA ASN A 23 13.78 42.34 25.17
C ASN A 23 15.00 41.71 25.85
N LEU A 24 15.46 40.57 25.34
CA LEU A 24 16.68 39.89 25.73
C LEU A 24 17.57 39.65 24.50
N ILE A 25 18.57 40.50 24.27
CA ILE A 25 19.54 40.32 23.17
C ILE A 25 20.89 39.99 23.80
N VAL A 26 21.49 38.86 23.41
CA VAL A 26 22.80 38.41 23.89
C VAL A 26 23.79 38.43 22.72
N ASP A 27 24.73 39.38 22.74
CA ASP A 27 25.69 39.63 21.66
C ASP A 27 27.14 39.80 22.18
N ASN A 28 28.10 39.91 21.26
CA ASN A 28 29.48 40.38 21.53
C ASN A 28 30.22 39.74 22.74
N GLY A 29 30.12 38.42 22.94
CA GLY A 29 30.73 37.71 24.08
C GLY A 29 29.94 37.83 25.39
N GLY A 30 28.71 38.35 25.34
CA GLY A 30 27.79 38.44 26.45
C GLY A 30 27.30 37.06 26.91
N HIS A 31 27.09 36.95 28.22
CA HIS A 31 26.62 35.72 28.87
C HIS A 31 25.43 36.03 29.78
N VAL A 32 24.34 35.28 29.66
CA VAL A 32 23.17 35.39 30.54
C VAL A 32 22.95 34.06 31.25
N LEU A 33 22.80 34.10 32.57
CA LEU A 33 22.59 32.91 33.40
C LEU A 33 21.32 33.06 34.24
N ILE A 34 20.36 32.17 34.05
CA ILE A 34 19.19 32.02 34.93
C ILE A 34 19.46 30.86 35.88
N GLN A 35 19.59 31.13 37.17
CA GLN A 35 19.94 30.12 38.17
C GLN A 35 18.76 29.18 38.50
N PRO A 36 19.03 27.97 39.05
CA PRO A 36 17.97 27.07 39.51
C PRO A 36 16.98 27.75 40.46
N GLY A 37 15.69 27.58 40.21
CA GLY A 37 14.61 28.22 41.00
C GLY A 37 14.36 29.70 40.71
N ALA A 38 15.13 30.34 39.81
CA ALA A 38 14.88 31.70 39.35
C ALA A 38 13.93 31.70 38.13
N SER A 39 13.19 32.81 37.93
CA SER A 39 12.25 32.96 36.81
C SER A 39 12.47 34.27 36.08
N LEU A 40 12.60 34.22 34.75
CA LEU A 40 12.68 35.39 33.87
C LEU A 40 11.54 35.35 32.85
N THR A 41 10.76 36.43 32.78
CA THR A 41 9.74 36.66 31.76
C THR A 41 10.25 37.65 30.72
N VAL A 42 10.32 37.27 29.45
CA VAL A 42 10.66 38.17 28.34
C VAL A 42 9.38 38.54 27.60
N VAL A 43 9.07 39.83 27.49
CA VAL A 43 7.76 40.32 27.01
C VAL A 43 7.64 40.31 25.48
N ASP A 44 8.75 40.46 24.76
CA ASP A 44 8.72 40.74 23.32
C ASP A 44 9.68 39.83 22.52
N THR A 45 11.00 40.07 22.54
CA THR A 45 11.99 39.27 21.77
C THR A 45 13.13 38.72 22.62
N ALA A 46 13.58 37.49 22.34
CA ALA A 46 14.80 36.92 22.90
C ALA A 46 15.72 36.36 21.80
N ASP A 47 16.89 36.97 21.59
CA ASP A 47 17.85 36.57 20.56
C ASP A 47 19.24 36.32 21.14
N VAL A 48 19.81 35.16 20.82
CA VAL A 48 21.20 34.80 21.15
C VAL A 48 22.02 34.79 19.87
N LEU A 49 22.79 35.86 19.65
CA LEU A 49 23.62 36.03 18.44
C LEU A 49 24.83 35.07 18.45
N PRO A 50 25.53 34.87 17.32
CA PRO A 50 26.56 33.82 17.17
C PRO A 50 27.67 33.79 18.22
N THR A 51 28.03 34.95 18.78
CA THR A 51 29.09 35.09 19.80
C THR A 51 28.55 35.19 21.22
N GLY A 52 27.23 35.16 21.43
CA GLY A 52 26.58 35.24 22.74
C GLY A 52 26.28 33.86 23.32
N SER A 53 26.03 33.82 24.64
CA SER A 53 25.60 32.58 25.31
C SER A 53 24.51 32.79 26.37
N LEU A 54 23.50 31.93 26.34
CA LEU A 54 22.40 31.89 27.29
C LEU A 54 22.41 30.54 28.02
N THR A 55 22.46 30.56 29.35
CA THR A 55 22.28 29.37 30.20
C THR A 55 21.00 29.49 31.01
N VAL A 56 20.10 28.52 30.87
CA VAL A 56 18.82 28.47 31.60
C VAL A 56 18.84 27.25 32.51
N ASN A 57 19.02 27.45 33.81
CA ASN A 57 18.87 26.41 34.83
C ASN A 57 17.58 26.57 35.66
N GLY A 58 16.86 27.69 35.50
CA GLY A 58 15.57 27.99 36.13
C GLY A 58 14.40 27.97 35.13
N THR A 59 13.48 28.92 35.24
CA THR A 59 12.33 29.06 34.34
C THR A 59 12.49 30.28 33.41
N LEU A 60 12.28 30.09 32.11
CA LEU A 60 12.16 31.16 31.12
C LEU A 60 10.73 31.19 30.59
N ASN A 61 10.05 32.34 30.71
CA ASN A 61 8.68 32.54 30.23
C ASN A 61 8.64 33.60 29.13
N MET A 62 7.80 33.42 28.11
CA MET A 62 7.41 34.49 27.18
C MET A 62 5.88 34.50 27.00
N PRO A 63 5.20 35.65 27.17
CA PRO A 63 3.75 35.74 27.16
C PRO A 63 3.18 35.56 25.76
N THR A 64 1.93 35.12 25.69
CA THR A 64 1.13 34.96 24.46
C THR A 64 0.08 36.07 24.28
N THR A 65 0.02 37.07 25.17
CA THR A 65 -1.07 38.08 25.24
C THR A 65 -0.73 39.44 24.61
N PRO A 66 -1.68 40.11 23.90
CA PRO A 66 -1.49 41.45 23.31
C PRO A 66 -1.21 42.56 24.34
N ASN A 67 -0.39 43.55 23.98
CA ASN A 67 -0.09 44.72 24.82
C ASN A 67 -1.06 45.87 24.55
N VAL A 68 -1.77 46.37 25.57
CA VAL A 68 -2.61 47.59 25.47
C VAL A 68 -1.70 48.82 25.41
N VAL A 69 -1.84 49.64 24.38
CA VAL A 69 -0.99 50.82 24.11
C VAL A 69 -1.71 52.16 24.20
N TRP A 70 -3.04 52.18 24.08
CA TRP A 70 -3.86 53.38 24.23
C TRP A 70 -5.32 53.03 24.49
N SER A 71 -6.07 53.92 25.16
CA SER A 71 -7.52 53.80 25.30
C SER A 71 -8.24 55.16 25.29
N PHE A 72 -9.40 55.22 24.66
CA PHE A 72 -10.39 56.29 24.83
C PHE A 72 -11.57 55.75 25.65
N SER A 73 -12.15 56.58 26.52
CA SER A 73 -13.33 56.22 27.31
C SER A 73 -14.24 57.41 27.50
N GLN A 74 -15.55 57.19 27.29
CA GLN A 74 -16.62 58.14 27.51
C GLN A 74 -17.73 57.47 28.33
N ASN A 75 -17.80 57.81 29.62
CA ASN A 75 -18.78 57.26 30.58
C ASN A 75 -20.00 58.17 30.82
N PHE A 76 -20.15 59.22 30.01
CA PHE A 76 -21.27 60.17 29.98
C PHE A 76 -21.64 60.88 31.30
N ASN A 77 -20.94 60.63 32.41
CA ASN A 77 -21.25 61.22 33.71
C ASN A 77 -21.02 62.75 33.77
N ALA A 78 -20.00 63.23 33.07
CA ALA A 78 -19.62 64.64 33.07
C ALA A 78 -20.35 65.49 31.99
N GLY A 79 -21.14 64.86 31.13
CA GLY A 79 -21.79 65.51 29.99
C GLY A 79 -22.05 64.54 28.84
N ASN A 80 -22.72 65.03 27.80
CA ASN A 80 -23.18 64.24 26.66
C ASN A 80 -22.07 63.67 25.75
N GLY A 81 -20.80 63.85 26.11
CA GLY A 81 -19.63 63.36 25.40
C GLY A 81 -19.40 63.99 24.02
N GLY A 82 -20.11 65.08 23.69
CA GLY A 82 -20.06 65.68 22.34
C GLY A 82 -20.78 64.86 21.26
N PHE A 83 -21.61 63.91 21.65
CA PHE A 83 -22.40 63.12 20.72
C PHE A 83 -23.53 63.96 20.12
N THR A 84 -23.90 63.66 18.89
CA THR A 84 -24.96 64.36 18.13
C THR A 84 -26.02 63.38 17.65
N THR A 85 -27.26 63.86 17.56
CA THR A 85 -28.41 63.06 17.17
C THR A 85 -28.97 63.52 15.82
N SER A 86 -29.37 62.59 14.95
CA SER A 86 -30.03 62.91 13.68
C SER A 86 -31.05 61.83 13.28
N THR A 87 -31.98 62.16 12.40
CA THR A 87 -33.01 61.27 11.85
C THR A 87 -32.78 61.06 10.35
N VAL A 88 -33.03 59.84 9.85
CA VAL A 88 -32.74 59.48 8.44
C VAL A 88 -33.97 59.59 7.53
N ASN A 89 -35.19 59.47 8.07
CA ASN A 89 -36.45 59.62 7.34
C ASN A 89 -37.52 60.29 8.22
N GLU A 90 -38.09 61.44 7.85
CA GLU A 90 -39.18 62.09 8.60
C GLU A 90 -40.39 62.49 7.74
N THR A 91 -41.55 61.86 7.94
CA THR A 91 -42.83 62.51 8.31
C THR A 91 -43.93 61.47 8.60
N PRO A 92 -44.66 61.51 9.74
CA PRO A 92 -44.56 62.45 10.88
C PRO A 92 -43.47 62.05 11.90
N PRO A 93 -43.14 62.87 12.90
CA PRO A 93 -42.08 62.58 13.87
C PRO A 93 -42.50 61.51 14.90
N GLY A 94 -41.66 60.46 15.06
CA GLY A 94 -41.73 59.49 16.15
C GLY A 94 -41.36 60.08 17.53
N PRO A 95 -41.35 59.29 18.63
CA PRO A 95 -41.46 59.71 20.03
C PRO A 95 -40.23 60.44 20.63
N GLY A 96 -39.46 61.13 19.81
CA GLY A 96 -38.36 62.00 20.23
C GLY A 96 -37.00 61.35 19.98
N PRO A 97 -35.98 62.17 19.64
CA PRO A 97 -34.62 61.70 19.39
C PRO A 97 -33.98 61.16 20.67
N TRP A 98 -32.88 60.41 20.52
CA TRP A 98 -31.92 60.12 21.58
C TRP A 98 -31.80 61.27 22.58
N ALA A 99 -32.08 60.99 23.85
CA ALA A 99 -32.05 61.94 24.94
C ALA A 99 -30.85 61.65 25.85
N TYR A 100 -30.14 62.71 26.23
CA TYR A 100 -29.10 62.62 27.24
C TYR A 100 -29.70 62.88 28.62
N GLY A 101 -29.49 61.96 29.56
CA GLY A 101 -30.04 62.05 30.91
C GLY A 101 -29.86 60.75 31.69
N PRO A 102 -30.59 60.54 32.80
CA PRO A 102 -30.48 59.31 33.59
C PRO A 102 -30.79 58.07 32.74
N SER A 103 -29.78 57.23 32.51
CA SER A 103 -29.84 56.04 31.66
C SER A 103 -30.28 54.76 32.39
N GLY A 104 -30.21 54.76 33.73
CA GLY A 104 -30.72 53.69 34.58
C GLY A 104 -29.70 52.65 35.08
N VAL A 105 -28.41 52.71 34.72
CA VAL A 105 -27.33 51.87 35.28
C VAL A 105 -25.99 52.63 35.33
N GLY A 106 -25.16 52.35 36.35
CA GLY A 106 -23.69 52.46 36.29
C GLY A 106 -23.02 53.84 36.23
N GLY A 107 -23.78 54.89 36.02
CA GLY A 107 -23.35 56.28 35.93
C GLY A 107 -24.58 57.17 36.03
N THR A 108 -24.42 58.41 36.45
CA THR A 108 -25.57 59.29 36.72
C THR A 108 -26.35 59.63 35.42
N ASN A 109 -25.68 59.61 34.26
CA ASN A 109 -26.25 59.96 32.96
C ASN A 109 -25.67 59.11 31.81
N GLY A 110 -26.47 58.88 30.76
CA GLY A 110 -26.10 58.26 29.49
C GLY A 110 -27.03 58.74 28.37
N TRP A 111 -27.00 58.07 27.22
CA TRP A 111 -27.92 58.34 26.11
C TRP A 111 -29.00 57.27 26.05
N SER A 112 -30.25 57.66 25.87
CA SER A 112 -31.34 56.70 25.69
C SER A 112 -32.45 57.19 24.77
N THR A 113 -33.15 56.27 24.13
CA THR A 113 -34.40 56.54 23.44
C THR A 113 -35.58 56.06 24.31
N PRO A 114 -36.59 56.91 24.58
CA PRO A 114 -37.77 56.48 25.31
C PRO A 114 -38.60 55.49 24.48
N GLY A 115 -39.27 54.54 25.13
CA GLY A 115 -40.36 53.74 24.54
C GLY A 115 -41.62 54.58 24.36
N GLY A 116 -42.39 54.33 23.29
CA GLY A 116 -43.54 55.15 22.86
C GLY A 116 -44.92 54.47 23.02
N ASP A 117 -45.99 55.26 22.93
CA ASP A 117 -47.39 54.80 22.94
C ASP A 117 -47.89 54.32 21.58
N ASN A 118 -48.68 53.25 21.62
CA ASN A 118 -49.32 52.53 20.51
C ASN A 118 -50.11 53.47 19.57
N GLY A 119 -49.59 53.80 18.37
CA GLY A 119 -50.41 54.56 17.40
C GLY A 119 -49.76 55.33 16.23
N GLY A 120 -48.63 54.90 15.66
CA GLY A 120 -48.09 55.50 14.42
C GLY A 120 -47.59 54.45 13.44
N ILE A 121 -47.91 54.59 12.15
CA ILE A 121 -47.54 53.66 11.08
C ILE A 121 -46.41 54.31 10.24
N SER A 122 -45.14 54.01 10.52
CA SER A 122 -43.98 54.14 9.60
C SER A 122 -42.66 53.78 10.29
N PRO A 123 -41.68 53.19 9.59
CA PRO A 123 -40.35 52.92 10.13
C PRO A 123 -39.60 54.24 10.42
N TYR A 124 -39.08 54.37 11.64
CA TYR A 124 -38.28 55.49 12.09
C TYR A 124 -36.83 55.05 12.30
N GLU A 125 -35.89 55.80 11.74
CA GLU A 125 -34.47 55.58 11.98
C GLU A 125 -33.83 56.76 12.68
N GLN A 126 -33.15 56.49 13.79
CA GLN A 126 -32.44 57.47 14.59
C GLN A 126 -30.97 57.12 14.74
N LEU A 127 -30.14 58.15 14.68
CA LEU A 127 -28.69 58.06 14.77
C LEU A 127 -28.21 58.79 16.02
N LEU A 128 -27.35 58.13 16.79
CA LEU A 128 -26.52 58.75 17.83
C LEU A 128 -25.06 58.60 17.40
N THR A 129 -24.41 59.72 17.09
CA THR A 129 -23.07 59.74 16.49
C THR A 129 -22.05 60.34 17.46
N SER A 130 -20.94 59.64 17.68
CA SER A 130 -19.82 60.13 18.50
C SER A 130 -19.11 61.31 17.83
N PRO A 131 -18.39 62.16 18.60
CA PRO A 131 -17.39 63.04 18.02
C PRO A 131 -16.29 62.21 17.32
N VAL A 132 -15.44 62.89 16.54
CA VAL A 132 -14.26 62.30 15.92
C VAL A 132 -13.25 61.92 17.01
N ILE A 133 -12.99 60.62 17.17
CA ILE A 133 -12.06 60.07 18.17
C ILE A 133 -10.70 59.82 17.48
N PRO A 134 -9.62 60.55 17.85
CA PRO A 134 -8.30 60.33 17.27
C PRO A 134 -7.63 59.09 17.87
N ILE A 135 -7.05 58.26 17.01
CA ILE A 135 -6.25 57.08 17.37
C ILE A 135 -4.80 57.52 17.61
N ALA A 136 -4.32 57.41 18.86
CA ALA A 136 -3.04 57.99 19.26
C ALA A 136 -1.80 57.14 18.95
N ALA A 137 -1.95 55.82 18.76
CA ALA A 137 -0.87 54.91 18.38
C ALA A 137 -1.29 54.03 17.20
N SER A 138 -0.40 53.18 16.66
CA SER A 138 -0.80 52.15 15.66
C SER A 138 -1.05 50.82 16.36
N GLY A 139 -2.10 50.09 15.98
CA GLY A 139 -2.45 48.80 16.61
C GLY A 139 -3.88 48.34 16.30
N ASN A 140 -4.22 47.12 16.75
CA ASN A 140 -5.59 46.60 16.74
C ASN A 140 -6.47 47.39 17.72
N VAL A 141 -7.60 47.89 17.25
CA VAL A 141 -8.55 48.68 18.04
C VAL A 141 -9.80 47.85 18.32
N ALA A 142 -10.15 47.70 19.59
CA ALA A 142 -11.42 47.12 20.04
C ALA A 142 -12.37 48.23 20.48
N LEU A 143 -13.61 48.20 19.99
CA LEU A 143 -14.72 49.00 20.47
C LEU A 143 -15.44 48.23 21.58
N SER A 144 -15.62 48.86 22.74
CA SER A 144 -16.44 48.36 23.83
C SER A 144 -17.50 49.39 24.19
N PHE A 145 -18.73 48.98 24.45
CA PHE A 145 -19.78 49.86 24.95
C PHE A 145 -20.75 49.09 25.82
N ASP A 146 -21.27 49.77 26.85
CA ASP A 146 -22.35 49.25 27.66
C ASP A 146 -23.69 49.70 27.07
N HIS A 147 -24.64 48.80 26.93
CA HIS A 147 -25.96 49.17 26.42
C HIS A 147 -27.06 48.28 26.98
N LEU A 148 -28.28 48.81 26.94
CA LEU A 148 -29.54 48.10 27.22
C LEU A 148 -30.44 48.33 26.04
N TYR A 149 -30.96 47.26 25.44
CA TYR A 149 -31.92 47.36 24.34
C TYR A 149 -33.16 46.51 24.61
N ASN A 150 -34.33 47.05 24.24
CA ASN A 150 -35.67 46.45 24.37
C ASN A 150 -36.49 46.72 23.10
N PHE A 151 -36.00 46.23 21.96
CA PHE A 151 -36.69 46.37 20.68
C PHE A 151 -37.95 45.50 20.62
N GLU A 152 -38.95 45.90 19.83
CA GLU A 152 -40.17 45.11 19.66
C GLU A 152 -39.84 43.72 19.10
N TYR A 153 -40.50 42.70 19.65
CA TYR A 153 -40.38 41.32 19.19
C TYR A 153 -41.68 40.57 19.46
N ASP A 154 -42.46 40.32 18.41
CA ASP A 154 -43.73 39.57 18.43
C ASP A 154 -43.56 38.10 17.98
N GLY A 155 -42.32 37.67 17.80
CA GLY A 155 -41.93 36.42 17.13
C GLY A 155 -41.11 36.68 15.86
N THR A 156 -41.16 37.91 15.32
CA THR A 156 -40.38 38.36 14.16
C THR A 156 -39.57 39.61 14.52
N VAL A 157 -38.38 39.78 13.93
CA VAL A 157 -37.46 40.90 14.21
C VAL A 157 -37.75 42.07 13.28
N TRP A 158 -38.73 42.90 13.64
CA TRP A 158 -39.06 44.12 12.88
C TRP A 158 -38.20 45.31 13.31
N ASP A 159 -37.84 45.36 14.60
CA ASP A 159 -37.06 46.43 15.20
C ASP A 159 -35.63 46.00 15.56
N GLY A 160 -34.70 46.95 15.51
CA GLY A 160 -33.38 46.70 16.07
C GLY A 160 -32.35 47.81 15.91
N GLY A 161 -31.23 47.62 16.59
CA GLY A 161 -30.10 48.54 16.62
C GLY A 161 -28.85 47.96 15.95
N THR A 162 -28.19 48.75 15.12
CA THR A 162 -26.92 48.41 14.48
C THR A 162 -25.82 49.42 14.79
N ILE A 163 -24.57 49.02 14.61
CA ILE A 163 -23.38 49.83 14.88
C ILE A 163 -22.73 50.17 13.56
N MET A 164 -22.63 51.46 13.29
CA MET A 164 -21.96 52.00 12.11
C MET A 164 -20.65 52.64 12.55
N VAL A 165 -19.58 52.44 11.77
CA VAL A 165 -18.26 53.01 12.04
C VAL A 165 -17.77 53.77 10.83
N SER A 166 -17.24 54.98 11.05
CA SER A 166 -16.50 55.73 10.04
C SER A 166 -15.03 55.81 10.46
N VAL A 167 -14.13 55.46 9.54
CA VAL A 167 -12.68 55.57 9.73
C VAL A 167 -12.16 56.65 8.78
N ASN A 168 -11.35 57.57 9.30
CA ASN A 168 -10.69 58.66 8.56
C ASN A 168 -11.67 59.55 7.76
N GLY A 169 -12.89 59.74 8.28
CA GLY A 169 -13.91 60.55 7.61
C GLY A 169 -14.55 59.89 6.39
N GLY A 170 -14.36 58.57 6.21
CA GLY A 170 -15.05 57.79 5.18
C GLY A 170 -16.56 57.66 5.46
N ALA A 171 -17.30 57.06 4.52
CA ALA A 171 -18.71 56.76 4.72
C ALA A 171 -18.89 55.84 5.94
N PHE A 172 -19.97 56.03 6.70
CA PHE A 172 -20.34 55.12 7.78
C PHE A 172 -20.68 53.74 7.21
N THR A 173 -19.94 52.72 7.63
CA THR A 173 -20.17 51.32 7.25
C THR A 173 -20.64 50.53 8.45
N GLN A 174 -21.58 49.59 8.24
CA GLN A 174 -22.01 48.70 9.30
C GLN A 174 -20.85 47.81 9.76
N LEU A 175 -20.69 47.69 11.08
CA LEU A 175 -19.77 46.74 11.68
C LEU A 175 -20.34 45.31 11.51
N PRO A 176 -19.65 44.36 10.87
CA PRO A 176 -20.22 43.04 10.60
C PRO A 176 -20.38 42.23 11.89
N ALA A 177 -21.33 41.28 11.92
CA ALA A 177 -21.55 40.40 13.08
C ALA A 177 -20.27 39.65 13.50
N SER A 178 -19.41 39.27 12.55
CA SER A 178 -18.12 38.60 12.79
C SER A 178 -17.07 39.46 13.49
N ALA A 179 -17.26 40.79 13.55
CA ALA A 179 -16.37 41.67 14.28
C ALA A 179 -16.60 41.62 15.80
N PHE A 180 -17.79 41.21 16.26
CA PHE A 180 -18.09 41.13 17.69
C PHE A 180 -17.43 39.91 18.32
N THR A 181 -16.64 40.17 19.36
CA THR A 181 -15.98 39.15 20.19
C THR A 181 -16.75 38.84 21.47
N GLN A 182 -17.68 39.70 21.85
CA GLN A 182 -18.57 39.52 22.99
C GLN A 182 -19.90 40.25 22.76
N ASN A 183 -21.02 39.59 23.07
CA ASN A 183 -22.38 40.12 23.03
C ASN A 183 -22.68 40.93 21.74
N GLY A 184 -22.50 40.29 20.58
CA GLY A 184 -22.81 40.86 19.27
C GLY A 184 -24.29 40.77 18.91
N TYR A 185 -24.62 41.07 17.65
CA TYR A 185 -25.99 40.98 17.14
C TYR A 185 -26.62 39.61 17.38
N ASN A 186 -27.88 39.61 17.81
CA ASN A 186 -28.65 38.41 18.15
C ASN A 186 -29.73 38.08 17.10
N GLY A 187 -29.83 38.86 16.03
CA GLY A 187 -30.72 38.61 14.91
C GLY A 187 -30.36 39.46 13.68
N ALA A 188 -31.24 39.46 12.70
CA ALA A 188 -31.24 40.38 11.58
C ALA A 188 -32.63 40.97 11.43
N ILE A 189 -32.71 42.25 11.04
CA ILE A 189 -33.99 42.90 10.73
C ILE A 189 -34.65 42.15 9.58
N GLN A 190 -35.94 41.85 9.72
CA GLN A 190 -36.71 41.12 8.73
C GLN A 190 -36.72 41.87 7.38
N ASN A 191 -36.74 41.13 6.27
CA ASN A 191 -36.66 41.69 4.91
C ASN A 191 -37.93 41.49 4.06
N ASP A 192 -39.03 41.05 4.67
CA ASP A 192 -40.29 40.70 3.98
C ASP A 192 -41.05 41.92 3.40
N TYR A 193 -40.77 43.14 3.87
CA TYR A 193 -41.39 44.39 3.41
C TYR A 193 -40.36 45.48 3.10
N ASP A 194 -39.82 45.46 1.88
CA ASP A 194 -38.98 46.54 1.35
C ASP A 194 -39.87 47.65 0.74
N TRP A 195 -39.91 48.81 1.39
CA TRP A 195 -40.64 50.00 0.92
C TRP A 195 -39.85 50.82 -0.13
N GLY A 196 -38.67 50.35 -0.53
CA GLY A 196 -37.83 50.95 -1.57
C GLY A 196 -37.01 52.16 -1.10
N TYR A 197 -36.81 52.31 0.21
CA TYR A 197 -36.00 53.40 0.75
C TYR A 197 -34.51 53.07 0.62
N PRO A 198 -33.71 53.92 -0.06
CA PRO A 198 -32.29 53.66 -0.18
C PRO A 198 -31.60 53.75 1.20
N ASN A 199 -30.82 52.70 1.52
CA ASN A 199 -30.07 52.52 2.77
C ASN A 199 -30.90 52.19 4.01
N ASP A 200 -32.08 51.58 3.89
CA ASP A 200 -32.83 51.10 5.07
C ASP A 200 -32.08 50.00 5.86
N MET A 201 -32.64 49.60 7.01
CA MET A 201 -32.05 48.57 7.88
C MET A 201 -32.48 47.14 7.52
N ASN A 202 -33.20 46.91 6.42
CA ASN A 202 -33.74 45.60 6.07
C ASN A 202 -32.62 44.58 5.82
N GLY A 203 -32.74 43.41 6.46
CA GLY A 203 -31.75 42.32 6.37
C GLY A 203 -30.41 42.59 7.08
N LEU A 204 -30.23 43.76 7.71
CA LEU A 204 -29.00 44.06 8.43
C LEU A 204 -28.93 43.27 9.75
N PRO A 205 -27.76 42.72 10.10
CA PRO A 205 -27.53 42.19 11.44
C PRO A 205 -27.78 43.25 12.52
N ALA A 206 -28.56 42.93 13.54
CA ALA A 206 -28.98 43.91 14.54
C ALA A 206 -29.09 43.30 15.94
N PHE A 207 -28.99 44.17 16.94
CA PHE A 207 -29.51 43.92 18.28
C PHE A 207 -31.03 44.03 18.20
N SER A 208 -31.75 42.99 18.58
CA SER A 208 -33.22 42.93 18.58
C SER A 208 -33.75 42.31 19.86
N SER A 209 -35.06 42.41 20.12
CA SER A 209 -35.72 41.97 21.36
C SER A 209 -35.15 42.64 22.64
N ALA A 210 -35.44 42.05 23.81
CA ALA A 210 -34.94 42.53 25.09
C ALA A 210 -33.62 41.86 25.49
N SER A 211 -32.61 42.68 25.79
CA SER A 211 -31.31 42.27 26.35
C SER A 211 -31.39 41.73 27.79
N GLY A 212 -32.50 41.94 28.50
CA GLY A 212 -32.71 41.49 29.88
C GLY A 212 -31.96 42.31 30.95
N GLY A 213 -31.26 43.37 30.55
CA GLY A 213 -30.46 44.23 31.42
C GLY A 213 -29.34 44.93 30.63
N PHE A 214 -28.57 45.79 31.29
CA PHE A 214 -27.36 46.34 30.68
C PHE A 214 -26.31 45.25 30.48
N LEU A 215 -25.68 45.24 29.31
CA LEU A 215 -24.59 44.35 28.96
C LEU A 215 -23.47 45.12 28.23
N THR A 216 -22.27 44.56 28.23
CA THR A 216 -21.12 45.11 27.50
C THR A 216 -20.93 44.37 26.18
N SER A 217 -20.97 45.08 25.06
CA SER A 217 -20.58 44.53 23.75
C SER A 217 -19.13 44.88 23.45
N ILE A 218 -18.38 43.96 22.84
CA ILE A 218 -16.99 44.17 22.42
C ILE A 218 -16.81 43.73 20.96
N ALA A 219 -16.30 44.61 20.11
CA ALA A 219 -16.04 44.33 18.71
C ALA A 219 -14.66 44.80 18.25
N SER A 220 -14.06 44.08 17.31
CA SER A 220 -12.79 44.45 16.68
C SER A 220 -13.02 45.39 15.50
N LEU A 221 -12.36 46.54 15.52
CA LEU A 221 -12.27 47.47 14.38
C LEU A 221 -11.06 47.16 13.48
N GLY A 222 -10.29 46.12 13.81
CA GLY A 222 -9.05 45.77 13.12
C GLY A 222 -7.89 46.72 13.41
N TRP A 223 -6.85 46.65 12.58
CA TRP A 223 -5.64 47.45 12.73
C TRP A 223 -5.86 48.88 12.24
N LEU A 224 -5.65 49.86 13.11
CA LEU A 224 -5.67 51.29 12.78
C LEU A 224 -4.32 51.93 13.08
N ASN A 225 -3.89 52.85 12.21
CA ASN A 225 -2.62 53.56 12.35
C ASN A 225 -2.76 54.78 13.28
N ALA A 226 -1.65 55.19 13.88
CA ALA A 226 -1.56 56.44 14.61
C ALA A 226 -1.97 57.61 13.69
N GLY A 227 -2.82 58.49 14.20
CA GLY A 227 -3.40 59.60 13.43
C GLY A 227 -4.65 59.24 12.64
N SER A 228 -5.06 57.97 12.58
CA SER A 228 -6.40 57.62 12.12
C SER A 228 -7.46 58.24 13.03
N THR A 229 -8.66 58.46 12.51
CA THR A 229 -9.80 58.95 13.30
C THR A 229 -10.99 58.01 13.19
N VAL A 230 -11.69 57.75 14.28
CA VAL A 230 -12.87 56.87 14.32
C VAL A 230 -14.09 57.66 14.80
N GLN A 231 -15.23 57.46 14.15
CA GLN A 231 -16.54 57.80 14.69
C GLN A 231 -17.41 56.55 14.80
N VAL A 232 -18.12 56.43 15.92
CA VAL A 232 -19.07 55.35 16.19
C VAL A 232 -20.47 55.94 16.14
N GLN A 233 -21.35 55.30 15.40
CA GLN A 233 -22.75 55.70 15.26
C GLN A 233 -23.66 54.53 15.62
N PHE A 234 -24.50 54.74 16.62
CA PHE A 234 -25.57 53.84 16.99
C PHE A 234 -26.78 54.19 16.11
N ARG A 235 -27.18 53.25 15.25
CA ARG A 235 -28.29 53.42 14.32
C ARG A 235 -29.42 52.48 14.72
N GLY A 236 -30.54 53.04 15.13
CA GLY A 236 -31.69 52.27 15.56
C GLY A 236 -32.87 52.47 14.63
N GLY A 237 -33.55 51.37 14.29
CA GLY A 237 -34.73 51.32 13.43
C GLY A 237 -35.90 50.67 14.15
N TRP A 238 -37.09 51.27 14.03
CA TRP A 238 -38.31 50.76 14.68
C TRP A 238 -39.58 51.17 13.93
N ASP A 239 -40.57 50.27 13.80
CA ASP A 239 -41.83 50.50 13.07
C ASP A 239 -43.05 50.70 13.98
N TRP A 240 -43.17 49.93 15.05
CA TRP A 240 -44.06 50.07 16.21
C TRP A 240 -43.23 50.15 17.50
N PHE A 241 -43.81 50.73 18.55
CA PHE A 241 -43.03 51.09 19.74
C PHE A 241 -42.98 49.95 20.76
N SER A 242 -41.83 49.79 21.44
CA SER A 242 -41.73 49.02 22.69
C SER A 242 -42.76 49.48 23.73
N TYR A 243 -43.11 48.61 24.69
CA TYR A 243 -44.12 48.89 25.71
C TYR A 243 -43.94 50.26 26.42
N PRO A 244 -45.04 51.01 26.66
CA PRO A 244 -45.01 52.29 27.37
C PRO A 244 -44.30 52.18 28.71
N GLY A 245 -43.35 53.09 28.98
CA GLY A 245 -42.58 53.12 30.24
C GLY A 245 -41.29 52.30 30.24
N THR A 246 -40.87 51.72 29.11
CA THR A 246 -39.57 51.04 28.95
C THR A 246 -38.60 51.87 28.09
N THR A 247 -37.30 51.64 28.25
CA THR A 247 -36.26 52.26 27.41
C THR A 247 -35.99 51.41 26.20
N ASN A 248 -36.08 51.99 25.00
CA ASN A 248 -35.90 51.29 23.73
C ASN A 248 -34.44 50.88 23.53
N TRP A 249 -33.54 51.88 23.54
CA TRP A 249 -32.11 51.64 23.52
C TRP A 249 -31.41 52.67 24.41
N ALA A 250 -30.61 52.22 25.37
CA ALA A 250 -29.71 53.03 26.16
C ALA A 250 -28.27 52.64 25.90
N VAL A 251 -27.37 53.61 25.85
CA VAL A 251 -25.92 53.44 25.72
C VAL A 251 -25.24 54.19 26.86
N ASP A 252 -24.31 53.51 27.50
CA ASP A 252 -23.40 54.03 28.50
C ASP A 252 -21.96 53.54 28.22
N ASN A 253 -20.96 54.22 28.78
CA ASN A 253 -19.55 53.80 28.79
C ASN A 253 -19.02 53.26 27.44
N LEU A 254 -18.78 54.15 26.48
CA LEU A 254 -18.12 53.81 25.21
C LEU A 254 -16.60 53.90 25.35
N GLN A 255 -15.89 52.87 24.90
CA GLN A 255 -14.43 52.78 24.93
C GLN A 255 -13.86 52.32 23.58
N LEU A 256 -12.70 52.87 23.21
CA LEU A 256 -11.83 52.31 22.18
C LEU A 256 -10.53 51.88 22.85
N ILE A 257 -10.20 50.60 22.83
CA ILE A 257 -8.98 50.06 23.41
C ILE A 257 -8.05 49.65 22.27
N GLN A 258 -6.89 50.27 22.19
CA GLN A 258 -5.86 49.94 21.21
C GLN A 258 -4.81 49.04 21.83
N SER A 259 -4.52 47.94 21.12
CA SER A 259 -3.49 46.97 21.48
C SER A 259 -2.56 46.72 20.30
N VAL A 260 -1.28 46.51 20.57
CA VAL A 260 -0.37 45.88 19.60
C VAL A 260 -0.28 44.40 19.94
N PRO A 261 -0.09 43.51 18.95
CA PRO A 261 0.36 42.15 19.22
C PRO A 261 1.52 42.21 20.22
N GLY A 262 1.43 41.48 21.32
CA GLY A 262 2.60 41.13 22.10
C GLY A 262 3.55 40.38 21.18
N GLY A 263 4.86 40.50 21.40
CA GLY A 263 5.85 39.82 20.57
C GLY A 263 5.52 38.33 20.44
N THR A 264 5.90 37.71 19.32
CA THR A 264 5.59 36.31 18.98
C THR A 264 6.22 35.29 19.94
N GLY A 265 6.69 35.70 21.12
CA GLY A 265 7.30 34.87 22.15
C GLY A 265 8.33 33.91 21.54
N THR A 266 9.22 34.44 20.70
CA THR A 266 10.20 33.62 19.97
C THR A 266 11.59 33.77 20.57
N LEU A 267 12.21 32.64 20.92
CA LEU A 267 13.63 32.58 21.30
C LEU A 267 14.43 32.15 20.07
N THR A 268 15.21 33.06 19.49
CA THR A 268 16.08 32.74 18.34
C THR A 268 17.51 32.50 18.82
N THR A 269 18.13 31.42 18.38
CA THR A 269 19.50 31.05 18.79
C THR A 269 20.40 30.81 17.58
N ALA A 270 21.48 31.57 17.51
CA ALA A 270 22.59 31.42 16.59
C ALA A 270 23.93 31.17 17.32
N GLY A 271 24.01 31.50 18.62
CA GLY A 271 25.13 31.25 19.52
C GLY A 271 25.00 29.95 20.34
N THR A 272 25.49 29.96 21.58
CA THR A 272 25.41 28.77 22.48
C THR A 272 24.28 28.93 23.49
N THR A 273 23.30 28.03 23.46
CA THR A 273 22.20 27.99 24.43
C THR A 273 22.26 26.70 25.23
N THR A 274 22.44 26.79 26.55
CA THR A 274 22.53 25.62 27.44
C THR A 274 21.32 25.58 28.36
N ILE A 275 20.59 24.47 28.32
CA ILE A 275 19.44 24.22 29.20
C ILE A 275 19.86 23.21 30.26
N GLY A 276 19.80 23.61 31.52
CA GLY A 276 20.16 22.78 32.66
C GLY A 276 19.10 21.76 33.02
N HIS A 277 19.46 20.90 33.98
CA HIS A 277 18.53 19.93 34.59
C HIS A 277 17.35 20.65 35.25
N ASP A 278 16.13 20.17 34.98
CA ASP A 278 14.86 20.68 35.52
C ASP A 278 14.52 22.12 35.10
N ALA A 279 15.29 22.69 34.17
CA ALA A 279 14.95 23.96 33.58
C ALA A 279 13.67 23.84 32.73
N VAL A 280 12.82 24.87 32.82
CA VAL A 280 11.53 24.92 32.14
C VAL A 280 11.52 26.08 31.18
N LEU A 281 11.28 25.80 29.90
CA LEU A 281 11.10 26.80 28.86
C LEU A 281 9.62 26.89 28.51
N ASN A 282 8.94 27.92 29.01
CA ASN A 282 7.57 28.26 28.62
C ASN A 282 7.64 29.33 27.54
N VAL A 283 8.02 28.89 26.33
CA VAL A 283 8.30 29.78 25.21
C VAL A 283 7.46 29.33 24.02
N PRO A 284 6.59 30.17 23.43
CA PRO A 284 5.76 29.77 22.30
C PRO A 284 6.54 29.12 21.15
N ARG A 285 7.71 29.69 20.80
CA ARG A 285 8.56 29.17 19.73
C ARG A 285 10.04 29.36 20.03
N ILE A 286 10.85 28.34 19.78
CA ILE A 286 12.30 28.39 19.89
C ILE A 286 12.89 28.03 18.52
N ASP A 287 13.64 28.94 17.92
CA ASP A 287 14.25 28.76 16.60
C ASP A 287 15.78 28.60 16.75
N VAL A 288 16.30 27.43 16.40
CA VAL A 288 17.75 27.13 16.36
C VAL A 288 18.25 27.32 14.92
N ILE A 289 18.64 28.55 14.59
CA ILE A 289 19.06 28.97 13.24
C ILE A 289 20.57 28.79 13.01
N GLY A 290 21.35 28.60 14.08
CA GLY A 290 22.80 28.37 14.04
C GLY A 290 23.35 28.04 15.43
N GLY A 291 24.64 27.71 15.53
CA GLY A 291 25.26 27.38 16.82
C GLY A 291 24.79 26.05 17.40
N THR A 292 24.83 25.91 18.73
CA THR A 292 24.43 24.67 19.43
C THR A 292 23.49 25.00 20.59
N MET A 293 22.33 24.32 20.61
CA MET A 293 21.46 24.27 21.77
C MET A 293 21.62 22.91 22.46
N SER A 294 22.06 22.93 23.72
CA SER A 294 22.39 21.73 24.49
C SER A 294 21.48 21.58 25.71
N GLY A 295 20.78 20.45 25.81
CA GLY A 295 20.17 19.98 27.06
C GLY A 295 21.17 19.23 27.94
N PRO A 296 20.73 18.73 29.11
CA PRO A 296 21.57 17.92 30.00
C PRO A 296 22.01 16.60 29.35
N THR A 297 23.19 16.09 29.73
CA THR A 297 23.86 14.97 29.02
C THR A 297 23.91 13.65 29.79
N TRP A 298 23.68 13.63 31.12
CA TRP A 298 23.68 12.39 31.93
C TRP A 298 23.19 12.62 33.38
N PRO A 299 22.44 11.69 34.02
CA PRO A 299 21.73 10.50 33.50
C PRO A 299 20.42 10.87 32.77
N ASP A 300 19.76 9.90 32.12
CA ASP A 300 18.48 10.06 31.38
C ASP A 300 17.32 10.65 32.22
N SER A 301 17.42 10.59 33.55
CA SER A 301 16.47 11.25 34.46
C SER A 301 16.64 12.78 34.49
N GLN A 302 17.73 13.32 33.94
CA GLN A 302 17.95 14.76 33.82
C GLN A 302 17.56 15.22 32.42
N GLN A 303 16.58 16.13 32.36
CA GLN A 303 15.90 16.51 31.12
C GLN A 303 15.68 18.02 31.08
N ALA A 304 15.75 18.59 29.89
CA ALA A 304 15.26 19.93 29.61
C ALA A 304 13.76 19.86 29.30
N HIS A 305 12.94 20.57 30.08
CA HIS A 305 11.49 20.56 29.93
C HIS A 305 11.02 21.70 29.01
N LEU A 306 10.49 21.34 27.85
CA LEU A 306 9.73 22.26 27.01
C LEU A 306 8.30 22.34 27.56
N GLY A 307 7.85 23.55 27.88
CA GLY A 307 6.52 23.82 28.41
C GLY A 307 5.41 23.44 27.44
N ALA A 308 4.20 23.25 27.96
CA ALA A 308 3.04 22.96 27.12
C ALA A 308 2.82 24.05 26.06
N GLY A 309 2.71 23.67 24.79
CA GLY A 309 2.57 24.61 23.67
C GLY A 309 3.89 25.23 23.17
N THR A 310 5.04 24.82 23.70
CA THR A 310 6.35 25.21 23.17
C THR A 310 6.69 24.39 21.93
N THR A 311 7.07 25.07 20.85
CA THR A 311 7.62 24.46 19.62
C THR A 311 9.13 24.71 19.56
N LEU A 312 9.95 23.66 19.50
CA LEU A 312 11.39 23.77 19.24
C LEU A 312 11.68 23.45 17.76
N ARG A 313 12.11 24.46 17.01
CA ARG A 313 12.41 24.38 15.58
C ARG A 313 13.92 24.35 15.32
N LEU A 314 14.40 23.33 14.60
CA LEU A 314 15.78 23.24 14.11
C LEU A 314 15.87 23.71 12.65
N ALA A 315 16.51 24.86 12.43
CA ALA A 315 16.55 25.55 11.14
C ALA A 315 17.99 25.82 10.64
N GLY A 316 18.95 24.95 11.01
CA GLY A 316 20.33 25.02 10.54
C GLY A 316 21.42 24.83 11.60
N GLY A 317 21.09 24.87 12.90
CA GLY A 317 22.05 24.64 13.99
C GLY A 317 22.18 23.17 14.44
N ASN A 318 22.76 22.96 15.63
CA ASN A 318 22.90 21.64 16.26
C ASN A 318 22.09 21.49 17.55
N LEU A 319 21.47 20.33 17.73
CA LEU A 319 20.81 19.93 18.98
C LEU A 319 21.57 18.79 19.67
N ALA A 320 21.84 18.94 20.96
CA ALA A 320 22.52 17.93 21.78
C ALA A 320 21.89 17.77 23.17
N GLY A 321 22.01 16.60 23.79
CA GLY A 321 21.48 16.34 25.14
C GLY A 321 20.00 15.92 25.17
N ASN A 322 19.39 15.95 26.36
CA ASN A 322 18.06 15.39 26.63
C ASN A 322 16.95 16.43 26.58
N PHE A 323 15.98 16.28 25.66
CA PHE A 323 14.80 17.14 25.57
C PHE A 323 13.51 16.35 25.73
N THR A 324 12.63 16.84 26.60
CA THR A 324 11.29 16.29 26.83
C THR A 324 10.22 17.36 26.62
N SER A 325 9.09 16.96 26.05
CA SER A 325 7.95 17.85 25.78
C SER A 325 6.63 17.10 25.95
N ALA A 326 5.63 17.75 26.54
CA ALA A 326 4.29 17.18 26.65
C ALA A 326 3.37 17.58 25.50
N ASN A 327 3.83 18.36 24.50
CA ASN A 327 2.99 18.88 23.43
C ASN A 327 2.62 17.78 22.41
N PRO A 328 1.34 17.34 22.35
CA PRO A 328 0.91 16.25 21.47
C PRO A 328 0.34 16.71 20.14
N SER A 329 0.41 18.00 19.84
CA SER A 329 -0.31 18.57 18.71
C SER A 329 0.14 17.96 17.38
N THR A 330 -0.84 17.79 16.50
CA THR A 330 -0.69 17.35 15.11
C THR A 330 -0.93 18.51 14.12
N THR A 331 -1.21 19.71 14.62
CA THR A 331 -1.50 20.90 13.79
C THR A 331 -0.18 21.54 13.32
N PRO A 332 -0.03 21.83 12.01
CA PRO A 332 1.15 22.54 11.49
C PRO A 332 1.48 23.80 12.30
N GLY A 333 2.75 24.01 12.66
CA GLY A 333 3.19 25.14 13.48
C GLY A 333 3.01 24.98 15.00
N SER A 334 2.56 23.81 15.47
CA SER A 334 2.37 23.55 16.91
C SER A 334 2.95 22.22 17.39
N PHE A 335 3.81 21.58 16.58
CA PHE A 335 4.51 20.35 16.98
C PHE A 335 5.53 20.61 18.09
N ALA A 336 5.80 19.63 18.94
CA ALA A 336 6.84 19.78 19.97
C ALA A 336 8.21 20.08 19.33
N PHE A 337 8.51 19.36 18.24
CA PHE A 337 9.74 19.51 17.48
C PHE A 337 9.42 19.75 16.00
N GLU A 338 9.98 20.80 15.42
CA GLU A 338 9.96 21.06 13.98
C GLU A 338 11.40 21.05 13.45
N VAL A 339 11.59 20.46 12.28
CA VAL A 339 12.94 20.31 11.72
C VAL A 339 12.92 20.71 10.26
N GLU A 340 13.88 21.55 9.86
CA GLU A 340 14.09 21.95 8.46
C GLU A 340 15.43 21.44 7.95
N ASN A 341 16.52 21.82 8.62
CA ASN A 341 17.89 21.41 8.32
C ASN A 341 18.70 21.30 9.60
N GLY A 342 19.69 20.40 9.63
CA GLY A 342 20.68 20.33 10.72
C GLY A 342 20.97 18.92 11.23
N THR A 343 21.92 18.81 12.13
CA THR A 343 22.34 17.53 12.72
C THR A 343 22.30 17.58 14.24
N GLY A 344 22.14 16.45 14.89
CA GLY A 344 22.12 16.41 16.35
C GLY A 344 22.44 15.07 16.97
N THR A 345 22.91 15.14 18.21
CA THR A 345 23.07 13.99 19.11
C THR A 345 21.97 13.96 20.17
N ALA A 346 20.96 14.84 20.05
CA ALA A 346 19.90 14.97 21.03
C ALA A 346 19.05 13.71 21.17
N ASN A 347 18.70 13.40 22.41
CA ASN A 347 17.64 12.46 22.75
C ASN A 347 16.31 13.23 22.76
N LEU A 348 15.35 12.77 21.97
CA LEU A 348 14.02 13.36 21.85
C LEU A 348 13.00 12.37 22.41
N PHE A 349 12.40 12.66 23.56
CA PHE A 349 11.54 11.68 24.20
C PHE A 349 10.42 12.27 25.06
N ALA A 350 9.21 11.75 24.88
CA ALA A 350 8.08 11.85 25.80
C ALA A 350 6.86 11.11 25.23
N PRO A 351 5.97 10.53 26.08
CA PRO A 351 4.79 9.79 25.62
C PRO A 351 3.81 10.59 24.76
N ALA A 352 3.86 11.92 24.85
CA ALA A 352 2.98 12.84 24.13
C ALA A 352 3.69 13.58 22.99
N ALA A 353 5.02 13.64 22.93
CA ALA A 353 5.71 14.56 22.01
C ALA A 353 5.51 14.23 20.52
N SER A 354 5.45 15.28 19.70
CA SER A 354 5.34 15.20 18.24
C SER A 354 6.53 15.83 17.52
N LEU A 355 6.96 15.22 16.41
CA LEU A 355 8.02 15.73 15.53
C LEU A 355 7.51 15.91 14.10
N ARG A 356 7.84 17.04 13.46
CA ARG A 356 7.49 17.34 12.07
C ARG A 356 8.69 17.76 11.23
N LYS A 357 8.75 17.23 10.02
CA LYS A 357 9.67 17.63 8.95
C LYS A 357 8.85 18.03 7.72
N SER A 358 8.80 19.32 7.38
CA SER A 358 7.84 19.85 6.38
C SER A 358 8.42 20.76 5.31
N THR A 359 9.74 20.91 5.26
CA THR A 359 10.42 21.77 4.29
C THR A 359 11.47 20.97 3.54
N ALA A 360 11.91 21.42 2.37
CA ALA A 360 13.06 20.84 1.68
C ALA A 360 14.33 20.87 2.54
N GLY A 361 15.27 19.94 2.27
CA GLY A 361 16.54 19.83 3.01
C GLY A 361 16.63 18.60 3.89
N THR A 362 17.75 18.45 4.61
CA THR A 362 18.13 17.21 5.31
C THR A 362 18.33 17.43 6.80
N ALA A 363 17.86 16.49 7.60
CA ALA A 363 18.11 16.48 9.03
C ALA A 363 18.46 15.10 9.57
N SER A 364 19.33 15.05 10.58
CA SER A 364 19.79 13.78 11.16
C SER A 364 19.94 13.81 12.68
N PHE A 365 19.41 12.79 13.37
CA PHE A 365 19.51 12.65 14.83
C PHE A 365 20.03 11.27 15.23
N THR A 366 21.14 11.22 15.96
CA THR A 366 21.79 9.97 16.39
C THR A 366 21.29 9.46 17.76
N GLY A 367 20.74 10.35 18.61
CA GLY A 367 20.24 10.01 19.94
C GLY A 367 19.02 9.08 19.94
N ARG A 368 18.52 8.78 21.15
CA ARG A 368 17.26 8.06 21.41
C ARG A 368 16.06 8.87 20.93
N VAL A 369 15.12 8.21 20.28
CA VAL A 369 13.87 8.84 19.83
C VAL A 369 12.70 8.00 20.35
N ASP A 370 11.84 8.61 21.16
CA ASP A 370 10.68 7.96 21.79
C ASP A 370 9.50 8.94 21.82
N LEU A 371 8.69 8.91 20.77
CA LEU A 371 7.72 9.95 20.46
C LEU A 371 6.30 9.38 20.28
N ASN A 372 5.30 10.24 20.48
CA ASN A 372 3.93 9.90 20.12
C ASN A 372 3.76 9.90 18.60
N THR A 373 4.19 10.98 17.94
CA THR A 373 3.98 11.18 16.50
C THR A 373 5.24 11.65 15.80
N ILE A 374 5.56 11.06 14.65
CA ILE A 374 6.56 11.56 13.69
C ILE A 374 5.84 11.81 12.37
N ARG A 375 5.96 13.04 11.82
CA ARG A 375 5.36 13.41 10.54
C ARG A 375 6.42 13.94 9.58
N VAL A 376 6.48 13.35 8.38
CA VAL A 376 7.36 13.79 7.29
C VAL A 376 6.49 14.16 6.09
N GLU A 377 6.57 15.42 5.67
CA GLU A 377 5.80 16.00 4.58
C GLU A 377 6.70 16.38 3.39
N ASP A 378 7.97 16.76 3.65
CA ASP A 378 8.95 17.13 2.61
C ASP A 378 10.41 17.01 3.10
N GLY A 379 11.37 16.90 2.18
CA GLY A 379 12.81 16.73 2.43
C GLY A 379 13.17 15.39 3.04
N SER A 380 14.31 15.30 3.75
CA SER A 380 14.82 14.05 4.32
C SER A 380 15.04 14.13 5.84
N LEU A 381 14.54 13.13 6.56
CA LEU A 381 14.80 12.90 7.99
C LEU A 381 15.50 11.55 8.15
N THR A 382 16.70 11.56 8.73
CA THR A 382 17.50 10.36 8.94
C THR A 382 17.75 10.10 10.42
N PHE A 383 17.54 8.86 10.85
CA PHE A 383 17.94 8.36 12.16
C PHE A 383 19.07 7.32 11.97
N PRO A 384 20.35 7.73 12.08
CA PRO A 384 21.47 6.81 11.95
C PRO A 384 21.50 5.78 13.08
N SER A 385 22.36 4.76 12.93
CA SER A 385 22.55 3.70 13.91
C SER A 385 22.74 4.25 15.32
N GLY A 386 22.07 3.63 16.30
CA GLY A 386 22.12 4.04 17.70
C GLY A 386 21.00 3.35 18.49
N PRO A 387 20.57 3.92 19.64
CA PRO A 387 19.45 3.39 20.43
C PRO A 387 18.18 3.26 19.59
N ALA A 388 17.30 2.32 19.96
CA ALA A 388 16.06 2.04 19.24
C ALA A 388 15.15 3.27 19.11
N LEU A 389 14.43 3.32 17.98
CA LEU A 389 13.37 4.28 17.67
C LEU A 389 12.03 3.73 18.17
N THR A 390 11.32 4.46 19.01
CA THR A 390 9.94 4.14 19.39
C THR A 390 9.00 5.25 18.97
N ALA A 391 7.92 4.91 18.26
CA ALA A 391 6.91 5.88 17.86
C ALA A 391 5.50 5.28 17.86
N LYS A 392 4.50 5.95 18.46
CA LYS A 392 3.10 5.46 18.38
C LYS A 392 2.53 5.59 16.97
N THR A 393 2.83 6.68 16.27
CA THR A 393 2.41 6.92 14.89
C THR A 393 3.54 7.58 14.09
N VAL A 394 3.84 7.02 12.93
CA VAL A 394 4.74 7.59 11.92
C VAL A 394 3.92 7.81 10.65
N THR A 395 3.91 9.04 10.16
CA THR A 395 3.20 9.41 8.92
C THR A 395 4.15 10.07 7.95
N VAL A 396 4.29 9.50 6.75
CA VAL A 396 5.16 10.01 5.68
C VAL A 396 4.29 10.34 4.46
N THR A 397 3.83 11.59 4.37
CA THR A 397 2.98 12.06 3.26
C THR A 397 3.78 12.54 2.05
N GLY A 398 5.05 12.87 2.25
CA GLY A 398 6.01 13.27 1.22
C GLY A 398 7.44 13.20 1.75
N GLY A 399 8.44 13.52 0.92
CA GLY A 399 9.85 13.42 1.31
C GLY A 399 10.34 11.99 1.60
N SER A 400 11.37 11.88 2.43
CA SER A 400 12.02 10.63 2.83
C SER A 400 12.29 10.53 4.34
N LEU A 401 12.00 9.36 4.90
CA LEU A 401 12.39 8.97 6.27
C LEU A 401 13.35 7.78 6.18
N THR A 402 14.55 7.87 6.74
CA THR A 402 15.50 6.75 6.79
C THR A 402 15.80 6.39 8.23
N SER A 403 15.60 5.14 8.63
CA SER A 403 15.98 4.62 9.95
C SER A 403 16.98 3.48 9.82
N ALA A 404 18.19 3.72 10.35
CA ALA A 404 19.20 2.70 10.59
C ALA A 404 19.22 2.23 12.06
N LYS A 405 18.14 2.49 12.81
CA LYS A 405 17.89 2.02 14.18
C LYS A 405 16.91 0.86 14.15
N GLU A 406 17.03 -0.05 15.12
CA GLU A 406 15.91 -0.93 15.45
C GLU A 406 14.69 -0.07 15.80
N ALA A 407 13.50 -0.44 15.30
CA ALA A 407 12.32 0.40 15.41
C ALA A 407 11.10 -0.36 15.94
N GLN A 408 10.37 0.28 16.85
CA GLN A 408 9.06 -0.15 17.33
C GLN A 408 8.03 0.93 17.00
N ILE A 409 7.15 0.64 16.06
CA ILE A 409 6.18 1.58 15.52
C ILE A 409 4.77 1.06 15.81
N GLY A 410 3.88 1.88 16.36
CA GLY A 410 2.47 1.54 16.48
C GLY A 410 1.79 1.53 15.10
N ASN A 411 1.67 2.70 14.50
CA ASN A 411 1.07 2.92 13.18
C ASN A 411 2.11 3.49 12.21
N LEU A 412 2.31 2.85 11.05
CA LEU A 412 3.13 3.34 9.95
C LEU A 412 2.24 3.67 8.75
N HIS A 413 2.06 4.97 8.50
CA HIS A 413 1.20 5.51 7.46
C HIS A 413 2.04 6.14 6.34
N LEU A 414 2.00 5.55 5.15
CA LEU A 414 2.78 5.96 3.99
C LEU A 414 1.86 6.71 3.02
N GLY A 415 1.67 8.01 3.23
CA GLY A 415 0.76 8.86 2.47
C GLY A 415 1.27 9.33 1.10
N GLY A 416 2.48 8.92 0.68
CA GLY A 416 3.05 9.24 -0.65
C GLY A 416 4.57 9.40 -0.69
N GLY A 417 5.25 9.56 0.46
CA GLY A 417 6.72 9.63 0.53
C GLY A 417 7.39 8.26 0.63
N THR A 418 8.71 8.28 0.85
CA THR A 418 9.55 7.07 0.98
C THR A 418 9.97 6.86 2.43
N THR A 419 9.82 5.65 2.95
CA THR A 419 10.39 5.24 4.24
C THR A 419 11.40 4.13 4.01
N THR A 420 12.63 4.28 4.48
CA THR A 420 13.71 3.29 4.36
C THR A 420 14.06 2.74 5.74
N LEU A 421 13.98 1.41 5.89
CA LEU A 421 14.33 0.68 7.10
C LEU A 421 15.59 -0.15 6.82
N MET A 422 16.60 -0.05 7.69
CA MET A 422 17.88 -0.76 7.54
C MET A 422 18.18 -1.73 8.69
N ARG A 423 17.25 -1.88 9.63
CA ARG A 423 17.34 -2.73 10.83
C ARG A 423 15.97 -3.29 11.20
N ASN A 424 15.97 -4.28 12.10
CA ASN A 424 14.77 -4.95 12.56
C ASN A 424 13.72 -3.94 13.04
N THR A 425 12.50 -4.07 12.49
CA THR A 425 11.41 -3.14 12.74
C THR A 425 10.14 -3.92 13.04
N THR A 426 9.46 -3.57 14.12
CA THR A 426 8.14 -4.09 14.47
C THR A 426 7.08 -3.02 14.25
N VAL A 427 6.01 -3.35 13.53
CA VAL A 427 4.81 -2.51 13.39
C VAL A 427 3.66 -3.21 14.10
N ALA A 428 3.13 -2.60 15.16
CA ALA A 428 2.21 -3.27 16.07
C ALA A 428 0.74 -3.19 15.65
N ASN A 429 0.29 -2.07 15.07
CA ASN A 429 -1.14 -1.77 14.85
C ASN A 429 -1.51 -1.66 13.38
N SER A 430 -0.83 -0.82 12.58
CA SER A 430 -1.18 -0.62 11.17
C SER A 430 0.00 -0.29 10.27
N LEU A 431 0.05 -0.88 9.08
CA LEU A 431 0.92 -0.51 7.96
C LEU A 431 0.04 -0.23 6.74
N ILE A 432 -0.14 1.04 6.38
CA ILE A 432 -1.10 1.44 5.34
C ILE A 432 -0.60 2.58 4.45
N GLY A 433 -1.17 2.68 3.25
CA GLY A 433 -1.08 3.87 2.39
C GLY A 433 -0.40 3.64 1.03
N PRO A 434 -0.42 4.66 0.15
CA PRO A 434 0.11 4.58 -1.22
C PRO A 434 1.62 4.81 -1.38
N GLY A 435 2.35 5.12 -0.30
CA GLY A 435 3.79 5.45 -0.36
C GLY A 435 4.72 4.26 -0.57
N THR A 436 6.03 4.52 -0.58
CA THR A 436 7.07 3.50 -0.78
C THR A 436 7.72 3.12 0.55
N LEU A 437 7.75 1.83 0.86
CA LEU A 437 8.54 1.26 1.95
C LEU A 437 9.76 0.55 1.36
N VAL A 438 10.95 1.05 1.64
CA VAL A 438 12.23 0.45 1.25
C VAL A 438 12.80 -0.31 2.45
N THR A 439 13.25 -1.53 2.22
CA THR A 439 14.08 -2.28 3.18
C THR A 439 15.47 -2.44 2.57
N ASP A 440 16.51 -2.14 3.33
CA ASP A 440 17.88 -2.11 2.83
C ASP A 440 18.81 -2.94 3.73
N GLY A 441 19.42 -3.97 3.14
CA GLY A 441 20.29 -4.92 3.83
C GLY A 441 19.54 -6.12 4.44
N THR A 442 20.11 -6.73 5.48
CA THR A 442 19.51 -7.88 6.17
C THR A 442 18.72 -7.43 7.40
N LEU A 443 17.38 -7.63 7.39
CA LEU A 443 16.50 -7.25 8.50
C LEU A 443 15.22 -8.08 8.57
N THR A 444 14.60 -8.08 9.74
CA THR A 444 13.22 -8.54 9.94
C THR A 444 12.24 -7.37 10.00
N LEU A 445 11.22 -7.39 9.15
CA LEU A 445 10.04 -6.54 9.28
C LEU A 445 8.93 -7.40 9.90
N ASP A 446 8.61 -7.12 11.16
CA ASP A 446 7.56 -7.81 11.87
C ASP A 446 6.26 -7.01 11.84
N VAL A 447 5.31 -7.48 11.05
CA VAL A 447 3.95 -6.92 10.94
C VAL A 447 2.91 -7.91 11.46
N SER A 448 3.30 -8.94 12.21
CA SER A 448 2.44 -10.09 12.50
C SER A 448 1.20 -9.77 13.35
N SER A 449 1.16 -8.61 14.00
CA SER A 449 0.00 -8.11 14.76
C SER A 449 -0.72 -6.94 14.09
N ALA A 450 -0.20 -6.43 12.96
CA ALA A 450 -0.70 -5.23 12.32
C ALA A 450 -1.83 -5.50 11.31
N ASN A 451 -2.71 -4.51 11.15
CA ASN A 451 -3.53 -4.38 9.96
C ASN A 451 -2.67 -3.87 8.80
N VAL A 452 -2.49 -4.69 7.77
CA VAL A 452 -1.60 -4.40 6.63
C VAL A 452 -2.43 -4.16 5.37
N ASN A 453 -2.42 -2.91 4.90
CA ASN A 453 -2.99 -2.51 3.62
C ASN A 453 -2.15 -1.39 2.97
N LEU A 454 -0.97 -1.77 2.51
CA LEU A 454 -0.13 -0.94 1.66
C LEU A 454 -0.67 -1.01 0.23
N SER A 455 -1.10 0.12 -0.32
CA SER A 455 -1.48 0.24 -1.73
C SER A 455 -0.32 0.71 -2.62
N GLY A 456 0.78 1.12 -2.01
CA GLY A 456 2.00 1.59 -2.67
C GLY A 456 2.98 0.47 -3.01
N THR A 457 4.26 0.70 -2.70
CA THR A 457 5.36 -0.22 -3.06
C THR A 457 6.15 -0.68 -1.84
N LEU A 458 6.41 -1.98 -1.72
CA LEU A 458 7.47 -2.55 -0.89
C LEU A 458 8.70 -2.83 -1.78
N HIS A 459 9.81 -2.16 -1.51
CA HIS A 459 11.05 -2.28 -2.28
C HIS A 459 12.17 -2.88 -1.43
N VAL A 460 12.62 -4.07 -1.79
CA VAL A 460 13.72 -4.78 -1.12
C VAL A 460 15.01 -4.50 -1.88
N THR A 461 15.98 -3.92 -1.18
CA THR A 461 17.24 -3.43 -1.72
C THR A 461 18.41 -3.92 -0.88
N ASP A 462 19.61 -3.82 -1.43
CA ASP A 462 20.83 -4.04 -0.69
C ASP A 462 21.93 -3.08 -1.15
N SER A 463 22.14 -2.03 -0.36
CA SER A 463 23.28 -1.12 -0.49
C SER A 463 24.49 -1.57 0.32
N GLN A 464 24.39 -2.67 1.09
CA GLN A 464 25.44 -3.14 1.99
C GLN A 464 26.37 -4.15 1.29
N PRO A 465 27.69 -3.87 1.15
CA PRO A 465 28.59 -4.66 0.30
C PRO A 465 29.00 -6.05 0.82
N ALA A 466 28.41 -6.56 1.92
CA ALA A 466 28.95 -7.71 2.66
C ALA A 466 28.12 -9.01 2.59
N ALA A 467 26.84 -8.96 2.23
CA ALA A 467 25.99 -10.14 2.08
C ALA A 467 24.73 -9.75 1.29
N ALA A 468 24.24 -10.65 0.43
CA ALA A 468 22.95 -10.50 -0.25
C ALA A 468 21.85 -10.09 0.74
N GLY A 469 21.32 -8.88 0.60
CA GLY A 469 20.29 -8.33 1.48
C GLY A 469 19.08 -9.24 1.57
N LEU A 470 18.69 -9.59 2.80
CA LEU A 470 17.56 -10.46 3.11
C LEU A 470 16.52 -9.68 3.91
N LEU A 471 15.33 -9.52 3.35
CA LEU A 471 14.15 -9.13 4.12
C LEU A 471 13.44 -10.39 4.61
N THR A 472 13.41 -10.61 5.93
CA THR A 472 12.48 -11.55 6.55
C THR A 472 11.20 -10.80 6.92
N LEU A 473 10.06 -11.18 6.35
CA LEU A 473 8.78 -10.53 6.58
C LEU A 473 7.85 -11.45 7.39
N ASN A 474 7.65 -11.12 8.68
CA ASN A 474 6.68 -11.83 9.51
C ASN A 474 5.28 -11.30 9.22
N VAL A 475 4.52 -12.04 8.42
CA VAL A 475 3.18 -11.64 7.98
C VAL A 475 2.13 -12.10 8.99
N PRO A 476 1.10 -11.28 9.31
CA PRO A 476 0.04 -11.73 10.20
C PRO A 476 -0.65 -12.95 9.60
N GLY A 477 -0.90 -13.96 10.44
CA GLY A 477 -1.86 -15.03 10.15
C GLY A 477 -3.09 -14.40 9.50
N GLY A 478 -3.47 -14.84 8.30
CA GLY A 478 -4.69 -14.34 7.64
C GLY A 478 -5.78 -14.44 8.68
N VAL A 479 -6.29 -13.31 9.16
CA VAL A 479 -6.99 -13.37 10.43
C VAL A 479 -8.25 -14.20 10.16
N PRO A 480 -8.53 -15.25 10.95
CA PRO A 480 -9.58 -16.20 10.59
C PRO A 480 -10.90 -15.47 10.38
N MET A 481 -11.74 -15.97 9.47
CA MET A 481 -13.16 -15.61 9.49
C MET A 481 -13.64 -15.74 10.94
N PRO A 482 -14.39 -14.76 11.48
CA PRO A 482 -14.88 -14.82 12.85
C PRO A 482 -15.52 -16.19 13.12
N ALA A 483 -15.31 -16.73 14.31
CA ALA A 483 -15.86 -18.02 14.67
C ALA A 483 -17.38 -18.06 14.45
N GLY A 484 -17.93 -19.24 14.16
CA GLY A 484 -19.36 -19.40 13.93
C GLY A 484 -19.81 -19.19 12.48
N LEU A 485 -18.90 -19.11 11.51
CA LEU A 485 -19.25 -19.14 10.08
C LEU A 485 -20.04 -20.41 9.73
N GLN A 486 -21.14 -20.24 9.03
CA GLN A 486 -22.13 -21.26 8.70
C GLN A 486 -22.32 -21.45 7.21
N ALA A 487 -22.03 -20.44 6.40
CA ALA A 487 -21.97 -20.57 4.95
C ALA A 487 -21.13 -19.44 4.38
N HIS A 488 -20.40 -19.73 3.32
CA HIS A 488 -19.61 -18.76 2.57
C HIS A 488 -19.75 -19.04 1.08
N TYR A 489 -20.55 -18.26 0.38
CA TYR A 489 -20.71 -18.35 -1.07
C TYR A 489 -19.97 -17.20 -1.71
N ASP A 490 -18.87 -17.48 -2.40
CA ASP A 490 -18.01 -16.51 -3.04
C ASP A 490 -17.94 -16.82 -4.54
N ALA A 491 -18.35 -15.88 -5.39
CA ALA A 491 -18.36 -16.11 -6.83
C ALA A 491 -16.93 -16.24 -7.39
N SER A 492 -15.92 -15.70 -6.71
CA SER A 492 -14.51 -15.92 -7.09
C SER A 492 -14.00 -17.32 -6.76
N ALA A 493 -14.72 -18.09 -5.92
CA ALA A 493 -14.44 -19.50 -5.69
C ALA A 493 -15.03 -20.42 -6.78
N LEU A 494 -15.85 -19.88 -7.69
CA LEU A 494 -16.31 -20.59 -8.90
C LEU A 494 -15.17 -20.60 -9.94
N ILE A 495 -14.35 -21.64 -9.88
CA ILE A 495 -13.16 -21.81 -10.72
C ILE A 495 -13.43 -22.81 -11.85
N GLY A 496 -12.93 -22.52 -13.06
CA GLY A 496 -13.10 -23.36 -14.25
C GLY A 496 -14.35 -23.07 -15.10
N LEU A 497 -15.09 -22.00 -14.81
CA LEU A 497 -16.21 -21.54 -15.63
C LEU A 497 -15.77 -20.42 -16.59
N SER A 498 -16.12 -20.54 -17.87
CA SER A 498 -15.97 -19.44 -18.82
C SER A 498 -17.03 -18.36 -18.57
N ASN A 499 -16.75 -17.10 -18.92
CA ASN A 499 -17.74 -16.02 -18.86
C ASN A 499 -19.02 -16.41 -19.64
N GLY A 500 -20.18 -16.31 -19.00
CA GLY A 500 -21.48 -16.74 -19.52
C GLY A 500 -21.84 -18.21 -19.28
N ALA A 501 -20.96 -19.02 -18.68
CA ALA A 501 -21.27 -20.42 -18.37
C ALA A 501 -22.38 -20.51 -17.30
N THR A 502 -23.25 -21.50 -17.42
CA THR A 502 -24.30 -21.76 -16.42
C THR A 502 -23.69 -22.27 -15.11
N VAL A 503 -24.07 -21.65 -14.00
CA VAL A 503 -23.69 -22.06 -12.65
C VAL A 503 -24.63 -23.15 -12.18
N THR A 504 -24.12 -24.38 -12.11
CA THR A 504 -24.92 -25.56 -11.73
C THR A 504 -24.85 -25.89 -10.25
N ASN A 505 -23.78 -25.47 -9.58
CA ASN A 505 -23.53 -25.66 -8.16
C ASN A 505 -22.62 -24.54 -7.68
N TRP A 506 -23.05 -23.79 -6.67
CA TRP A 506 -22.21 -22.81 -5.99
C TRP A 506 -21.72 -23.40 -4.66
N THR A 507 -20.45 -23.77 -4.65
CA THR A 507 -19.82 -24.43 -3.50
C THR A 507 -19.73 -23.50 -2.30
N ASP A 508 -20.04 -24.04 -1.12
CA ASP A 508 -19.86 -23.39 0.17
C ASP A 508 -18.39 -23.49 0.62
N ALA A 509 -17.71 -22.33 0.65
CA ALA A 509 -16.31 -22.19 1.02
C ALA A 509 -16.07 -22.25 2.54
N SER A 510 -17.11 -22.35 3.38
CA SER A 510 -16.96 -22.45 4.83
C SER A 510 -16.41 -23.81 5.32
N GLY A 511 -16.39 -24.81 4.43
CA GLY A 511 -16.00 -26.19 4.75
C GLY A 511 -17.13 -27.05 5.32
N LEU A 512 -18.36 -26.52 5.43
CA LEU A 512 -19.53 -27.25 5.96
C LEU A 512 -20.39 -27.93 4.88
N GLY A 513 -20.06 -27.75 3.60
CA GLY A 513 -20.68 -28.45 2.48
C GLY A 513 -22.13 -28.02 2.19
N ARG A 514 -22.53 -26.80 2.55
CA ARG A 514 -23.91 -26.30 2.43
C ARG A 514 -24.18 -25.63 1.08
N ASN A 515 -23.70 -26.23 0.00
CA ASN A 515 -23.70 -25.65 -1.36
C ASN A 515 -25.08 -25.15 -1.83
N LEU A 516 -25.13 -24.16 -2.73
CA LEU A 516 -26.31 -23.87 -3.55
C LEU A 516 -26.29 -24.84 -4.74
N ASN A 517 -26.85 -26.02 -4.53
CA ASN A 517 -26.71 -27.20 -5.39
C ASN A 517 -27.96 -27.55 -6.19
N ASN A 518 -28.99 -26.70 -6.14
CA ASN A 518 -30.22 -26.86 -6.91
C ASN A 518 -30.50 -25.59 -7.70
N ARG A 519 -31.14 -25.70 -8.87
CA ARG A 519 -31.45 -24.55 -9.72
C ARG A 519 -32.72 -24.71 -10.56
N THR A 520 -33.27 -23.57 -10.97
CA THR A 520 -34.17 -23.41 -12.12
C THR A 520 -33.55 -22.40 -13.08
N GLY A 521 -33.85 -22.52 -14.37
CA GLY A 521 -33.23 -21.66 -15.38
C GLY A 521 -31.72 -21.89 -15.53
N ASN A 522 -31.04 -20.86 -16.04
CA ASN A 522 -29.63 -20.86 -16.39
C ASN A 522 -28.87 -19.66 -15.78
N PRO A 523 -28.82 -19.53 -14.43
CA PRO A 523 -28.01 -18.50 -13.80
C PRO A 523 -26.56 -18.59 -14.30
N THR A 524 -25.98 -17.45 -14.67
CA THR A 524 -24.71 -17.41 -15.43
C THR A 524 -23.57 -16.84 -14.61
N TYR A 525 -22.37 -17.39 -14.81
CA TYR A 525 -21.13 -16.87 -14.27
C TYR A 525 -20.67 -15.66 -15.09
N VAL A 526 -20.38 -14.54 -14.42
CA VAL A 526 -19.86 -13.33 -15.05
C VAL A 526 -18.47 -13.07 -14.48
N ALA A 527 -17.45 -13.16 -15.32
CA ALA A 527 -16.05 -13.08 -14.89
C ALA A 527 -15.62 -11.66 -14.46
N SER A 528 -16.18 -10.64 -15.11
CA SER A 528 -15.79 -9.23 -14.95
C SER A 528 -16.86 -8.40 -14.24
N GLY A 529 -17.17 -8.78 -13.00
CA GLY A 529 -18.08 -8.03 -12.13
C GLY A 529 -17.39 -6.84 -11.42
N PRO A 530 -17.87 -6.43 -10.24
CA PRO A 530 -17.38 -5.24 -9.55
C PRO A 530 -15.92 -5.41 -9.12
N ASN A 531 -15.13 -4.36 -9.31
CA ASN A 531 -13.67 -4.37 -9.10
C ASN A 531 -12.94 -5.51 -9.85
N GLY A 532 -13.47 -5.91 -11.03
CA GLY A 532 -12.94 -7.00 -11.84
C GLY A 532 -13.15 -8.40 -11.24
N ARG A 533 -13.95 -8.52 -10.17
CA ARG A 533 -14.22 -9.80 -9.50
C ARG A 533 -15.44 -10.50 -10.09
N PRO A 534 -15.48 -11.84 -10.12
CA PRO A 534 -16.63 -12.56 -10.65
C PRO A 534 -17.90 -12.40 -9.83
N VAL A 535 -19.06 -12.60 -10.48
CA VAL A 535 -20.40 -12.64 -9.88
C VAL A 535 -21.25 -13.73 -10.54
N VAL A 536 -22.36 -14.11 -9.89
CA VAL A 536 -23.41 -14.93 -10.50
C VAL A 536 -24.58 -14.03 -10.86
N ARG A 537 -24.97 -14.06 -12.14
CA ARG A 537 -26.08 -13.30 -12.71
C ARG A 537 -27.33 -14.15 -12.81
N PHE A 538 -28.45 -13.56 -12.44
CA PHE A 538 -29.80 -14.08 -12.57
C PHE A 538 -30.56 -13.13 -13.50
N ASN A 539 -31.20 -13.68 -14.52
CA ASN A 539 -32.09 -12.94 -15.40
C ASN A 539 -33.50 -13.52 -15.28
N SER A 540 -34.53 -12.68 -15.26
CA SER A 540 -35.94 -13.06 -15.32
C SER A 540 -36.45 -13.23 -16.76
N ILE A 541 -35.75 -12.67 -17.74
CA ILE A 541 -36.18 -12.57 -19.15
C ILE A 541 -35.93 -13.88 -19.93
N ASP A 542 -34.93 -14.68 -19.56
CA ASP A 542 -34.56 -15.96 -20.19
C ASP A 542 -35.09 -17.21 -19.43
N GLY A 543 -35.75 -16.99 -18.29
CA GLY A 543 -36.29 -18.00 -17.39
C GLY A 543 -36.35 -17.44 -15.97
N THR A 544 -36.96 -18.18 -15.04
CA THR A 544 -36.93 -17.83 -13.61
C THR A 544 -35.64 -18.35 -12.98
N ASP A 545 -34.52 -17.73 -13.35
CA ASP A 545 -33.20 -18.11 -12.86
C ASP A 545 -33.17 -18.09 -11.34
N SER A 546 -32.90 -19.25 -10.75
CA SER A 546 -32.73 -19.35 -9.30
C SER A 546 -31.71 -20.41 -8.91
N LEU A 547 -31.05 -20.19 -7.77
CA LEU A 547 -30.14 -21.13 -7.12
C LEU A 547 -30.53 -21.25 -5.65
N TRP A 548 -30.62 -22.47 -5.12
CA TRP A 548 -30.92 -22.67 -3.70
C TRP A 548 -30.15 -23.83 -3.07
N SER A 549 -29.97 -23.72 -1.76
CA SER A 549 -29.32 -24.76 -0.95
C SER A 549 -30.29 -25.88 -0.60
N SER A 550 -29.83 -27.12 -0.66
CA SER A 550 -30.53 -28.22 -0.01
C SER A 550 -30.52 -28.08 1.53
N TYR A 551 -29.57 -27.33 2.09
CA TYR A 551 -29.46 -27.12 3.53
C TYR A 551 -30.49 -26.12 4.05
N ASN A 552 -31.11 -26.44 5.19
CA ASN A 552 -32.06 -25.56 5.85
C ASN A 552 -31.37 -24.83 7.04
N PHE A 553 -31.28 -23.50 6.94
CA PHE A 553 -30.68 -22.59 7.92
C PHE A 553 -31.54 -22.34 9.16
N ASP A 554 -32.68 -23.02 9.32
CA ASP A 554 -33.42 -23.06 10.58
C ASP A 554 -32.56 -23.61 11.74
N ALA A 555 -31.55 -24.40 11.40
CA ALA A 555 -30.57 -24.93 12.33
C ALA A 555 -29.63 -23.87 12.94
N LEU A 556 -29.68 -22.59 12.52
CA LEU A 556 -28.86 -21.51 13.11
C LEU A 556 -29.22 -21.23 14.58
N GLY A 557 -30.38 -21.68 15.06
CA GLY A 557 -30.85 -21.40 16.42
C GLY A 557 -31.44 -20.00 16.53
N ASN A 558 -31.40 -19.39 17.72
CA ASN A 558 -32.11 -18.15 18.01
C ASN A 558 -31.32 -16.85 17.71
N GLN A 559 -30.25 -16.92 16.92
CA GLN A 559 -29.48 -15.74 16.53
C GLN A 559 -28.66 -16.00 15.26
N TYR A 560 -28.39 -14.96 14.48
CA TYR A 560 -27.44 -15.03 13.36
C TYR A 560 -26.97 -13.63 12.91
N SER A 561 -25.88 -13.62 12.13
CA SER A 561 -25.45 -12.47 11.33
C SER A 561 -25.34 -12.88 9.86
N ILE A 562 -25.66 -11.99 8.94
CA ILE A 562 -25.56 -12.20 7.49
C ILE A 562 -24.94 -10.97 6.81
N PHE A 563 -24.07 -11.22 5.83
CA PHE A 563 -23.57 -10.21 4.89
C PHE A 563 -23.86 -10.67 3.47
N THR A 564 -24.23 -9.72 2.60
CA THR A 564 -24.42 -9.97 1.17
C THR A 564 -23.82 -8.85 0.34
N VAL A 565 -23.29 -9.20 -0.82
CA VAL A 565 -22.82 -8.25 -1.85
C VAL A 565 -23.57 -8.53 -3.13
N ALA A 566 -24.47 -7.63 -3.54
CA ALA A 566 -25.32 -7.83 -4.70
C ALA A 566 -25.78 -6.50 -5.31
N ARG A 567 -26.44 -6.58 -6.48
CA ARG A 567 -27.13 -5.47 -7.15
C ARG A 567 -28.29 -5.95 -8.02
N TYR A 568 -29.21 -5.05 -8.36
CA TYR A 568 -30.03 -5.23 -9.56
C TYR A 568 -29.23 -4.92 -10.83
N THR A 569 -29.64 -5.51 -11.95
CA THR A 569 -29.07 -5.21 -13.28
C THR A 569 -30.05 -4.45 -14.19
N GLY A 570 -31.24 -4.11 -13.69
CA GLY A 570 -32.31 -3.44 -14.42
C GLY A 570 -33.29 -4.43 -15.06
N GLY A 571 -34.55 -4.01 -15.22
CA GLY A 571 -35.67 -4.88 -15.59
C GLY A 571 -36.51 -5.24 -14.36
N ASP A 572 -36.86 -6.51 -14.19
CA ASP A 572 -37.64 -6.95 -13.02
C ASP A 572 -36.80 -6.85 -11.74
N ASN A 573 -37.30 -6.09 -10.76
CA ASN A 573 -36.59 -5.79 -9.51
C ASN A 573 -37.37 -6.34 -8.31
N GLU A 574 -37.44 -7.67 -8.20
CA GLU A 574 -38.17 -8.34 -7.13
C GLU A 574 -37.19 -8.90 -6.08
N ARG A 575 -37.32 -10.18 -5.66
CA ARG A 575 -36.43 -10.77 -4.64
C ARG A 575 -35.12 -11.25 -5.23
N VAL A 576 -34.01 -10.89 -4.58
CA VAL A 576 -32.67 -11.38 -4.95
C VAL A 576 -32.12 -12.35 -3.92
N ILE A 577 -32.11 -12.01 -2.62
CA ILE A 577 -31.67 -12.90 -1.53
C ILE A 577 -32.91 -13.26 -0.71
N THR A 578 -33.31 -14.54 -0.74
CA THR A 578 -34.63 -14.99 -0.27
C THR A 578 -34.59 -16.44 0.22
N SER A 579 -35.76 -17.05 0.40
CA SER A 579 -35.93 -18.42 0.89
C SER A 579 -36.88 -19.25 0.04
N MET A 580 -36.57 -20.54 -0.11
CA MET A 580 -37.45 -21.55 -0.72
C MET A 580 -38.59 -21.98 0.21
N THR A 581 -38.39 -21.93 1.53
CA THR A 581 -39.25 -22.61 2.50
C THR A 581 -40.15 -21.68 3.31
N ARG A 582 -39.98 -20.36 3.18
CA ARG A 582 -40.71 -19.37 3.97
C ARG A 582 -40.69 -17.98 3.33
N ASN A 583 -41.46 -17.07 3.89
CA ASN A 583 -41.45 -15.66 3.51
C ASN A 583 -40.32 -14.94 4.25
N TRP A 584 -39.13 -15.03 3.68
CA TRP A 584 -37.92 -14.36 4.16
C TRP A 584 -37.22 -13.70 2.97
N LEU A 585 -36.80 -12.44 3.10
CA LEU A 585 -36.06 -11.70 2.07
C LEU A 585 -35.08 -10.73 2.71
N PHE A 586 -33.97 -10.47 2.02
CA PHE A 586 -32.92 -9.60 2.50
C PHE A 586 -32.31 -8.74 1.38
N GLY A 587 -32.16 -7.45 1.64
CA GLY A 587 -31.59 -6.45 0.74
C GLY A 587 -32.51 -5.95 -0.36
N PHE A 588 -33.22 -6.82 -1.09
CA PHE A 588 -33.81 -6.48 -2.40
C PHE A 588 -35.23 -7.03 -2.56
N HIS A 589 -36.22 -6.16 -2.81
CA HIS A 589 -37.61 -6.54 -3.14
C HIS A 589 -38.49 -5.36 -3.62
N GLY A 590 -39.23 -5.55 -4.71
CA GLY A 590 -40.32 -4.66 -5.14
C GLY A 590 -39.86 -3.25 -5.53
N ASN A 591 -38.89 -3.15 -6.45
CA ASN A 591 -38.24 -1.92 -6.91
C ASN A 591 -37.51 -1.12 -5.82
N LEU A 592 -37.15 -1.77 -4.72
CA LEU A 592 -36.50 -1.15 -3.59
C LEU A 592 -35.32 -2.01 -3.11
N GLU A 593 -34.26 -1.32 -2.77
CA GLU A 593 -33.12 -1.80 -1.99
C GLU A 593 -33.36 -1.53 -0.50
N ASP A 594 -32.54 -2.13 0.34
CA ASP A 594 -32.56 -2.01 1.80
C ASP A 594 -33.87 -2.52 2.39
N ARG A 595 -34.22 -3.77 2.10
CA ARG A 595 -35.41 -4.41 2.67
C ARG A 595 -35.07 -5.66 3.44
N TRP A 596 -35.70 -5.83 4.59
CA TRP A 596 -35.56 -7.06 5.37
C TRP A 596 -36.91 -7.47 5.94
N TYR A 597 -37.38 -8.62 5.48
CA TYR A 597 -38.54 -9.30 6.02
C TYR A 597 -38.13 -10.70 6.49
N ALA A 598 -38.39 -11.01 7.75
CA ALA A 598 -38.12 -12.32 8.35
C ALA A 598 -39.39 -12.80 9.06
N GLU A 599 -40.39 -13.22 8.26
CA GLU A 599 -41.77 -13.47 8.70
C GLU A 599 -42.41 -12.25 9.44
N GLY A 600 -41.85 -11.07 9.19
CA GLY A 600 -42.19 -9.78 9.79
C GLY A 600 -41.27 -8.67 9.24
N TRP A 601 -41.79 -7.45 9.10
CA TRP A 601 -41.07 -6.32 8.46
C TRP A 601 -40.09 -5.66 9.44
N ILE A 602 -38.81 -6.05 9.37
CA ILE A 602 -37.73 -5.43 10.15
C ILE A 602 -37.36 -4.06 9.58
N TYR A 603 -37.15 -3.99 8.26
CA TYR A 603 -36.77 -2.75 7.62
C TYR A 603 -37.32 -2.61 6.19
N PRO A 604 -37.85 -1.42 5.85
CA PRO A 604 -38.31 -0.40 6.79
C PRO A 604 -39.53 -0.90 7.59
N PRO A 605 -39.74 -0.41 8.83
CA PRO A 605 -40.89 -0.78 9.64
C PRO A 605 -42.20 -0.59 8.87
N GLY A 606 -43.06 -1.62 8.86
CA GLY A 606 -44.34 -1.61 8.14
C GLY A 606 -44.25 -1.82 6.61
N GLY A 607 -43.05 -2.00 6.05
CA GLY A 607 -42.85 -2.43 4.66
C GLY A 607 -43.08 -1.36 3.58
N GLY A 608 -43.34 -0.10 3.95
CA GLY A 608 -43.67 1.01 3.04
C GLY A 608 -42.51 1.97 2.72
N GLY A 609 -41.32 1.46 2.39
CA GLY A 609 -40.16 2.29 2.05
C GLY A 609 -38.91 1.49 1.69
N GLY A 610 -37.77 2.18 1.60
CA GLY A 610 -36.47 1.63 1.21
C GLY A 610 -35.76 2.59 0.26
N THR A 611 -34.54 2.27 -0.14
CA THR A 611 -33.86 3.05 -1.19
C THR A 611 -34.39 2.59 -2.55
N ALA A 612 -34.64 3.52 -3.49
CA ALA A 612 -35.08 3.16 -4.83
C ALA A 612 -34.06 2.22 -5.52
N ALA A 613 -34.54 1.25 -6.29
CA ALA A 613 -33.69 0.30 -7.01
C ALA A 613 -32.62 1.01 -7.85
N GLY A 614 -31.36 0.63 -7.63
CA GLY A 614 -30.19 1.04 -8.39
C GLY A 614 -29.42 -0.15 -8.94
N THR A 615 -28.37 0.15 -9.70
CA THR A 615 -27.51 -0.87 -10.36
C THR A 615 -26.09 -0.90 -9.79
N ASN A 616 -25.88 -0.24 -8.66
CA ASN A 616 -24.61 -0.25 -7.93
C ASN A 616 -24.57 -1.45 -7.00
N PHE A 617 -23.39 -2.05 -6.82
CA PHE A 617 -23.19 -3.06 -5.78
C PHE A 617 -23.31 -2.43 -4.41
N VAL A 618 -24.02 -3.12 -3.53
CA VAL A 618 -24.24 -2.73 -2.14
C VAL A 618 -23.89 -3.88 -1.22
N ILE A 619 -23.38 -3.54 -0.04
CA ILE A 619 -23.14 -4.46 1.06
C ILE A 619 -24.30 -4.29 2.03
N HIS A 620 -25.14 -5.32 2.14
CA HIS A 620 -26.15 -5.39 3.20
C HIS A 620 -25.66 -6.26 4.33
N GLU A 621 -25.90 -5.81 5.54
CA GLU A 621 -25.62 -6.55 6.75
C GLU A 621 -26.85 -6.62 7.64
N GLY A 622 -27.14 -7.80 8.18
CA GLY A 622 -28.23 -8.03 9.12
C GLY A 622 -27.78 -8.84 10.32
N GLN A 623 -28.23 -8.47 11.51
CA GLN A 623 -28.07 -9.26 12.73
C GLN A 623 -29.41 -9.44 13.42
N ILE A 624 -29.76 -10.67 13.81
CA ILE A 624 -30.91 -10.96 14.69
C ILE A 624 -30.38 -11.61 15.97
N GLY A 625 -30.70 -11.01 17.11
CA GLY A 625 -30.27 -11.44 18.43
C GLY A 625 -31.28 -12.36 19.14
N PRO A 626 -30.87 -12.99 20.25
CA PRO A 626 -31.73 -13.90 21.00
C PRO A 626 -32.78 -13.12 21.82
N GLY A 627 -33.99 -13.69 21.96
CA GLY A 627 -35.04 -13.16 22.82
C GLY A 627 -36.44 -13.64 22.39
N PRO A 628 -37.48 -13.44 23.23
CA PRO A 628 -38.87 -13.73 22.85
C PRO A 628 -39.36 -12.79 21.73
N ASN A 629 -38.87 -11.54 21.71
CA ASN A 629 -39.05 -10.58 20.63
C ASN A 629 -37.65 -10.23 20.11
N PRO A 630 -37.10 -10.98 19.15
CA PRO A 630 -35.69 -10.95 18.83
C PRO A 630 -35.28 -9.60 18.21
N PRO A 631 -34.28 -8.89 18.77
CA PRO A 631 -33.86 -7.60 18.24
C PRO A 631 -33.05 -7.78 16.95
N ALA A 632 -33.45 -7.07 15.90
CA ALA A 632 -32.84 -7.08 14.59
C ALA A 632 -32.24 -5.71 14.22
N SER A 633 -31.03 -5.72 13.66
CA SER A 633 -30.34 -4.51 13.22
C SER A 633 -29.82 -4.69 11.79
N MET A 634 -29.94 -3.66 10.96
CA MET A 634 -29.53 -3.68 9.55
C MET A 634 -28.61 -2.51 9.21
N TRP A 635 -27.62 -2.77 8.37
CA TRP A 635 -26.72 -1.77 7.82
C TRP A 635 -26.62 -1.86 6.30
N ARG A 636 -26.31 -0.72 5.67
CA ARG A 636 -25.92 -0.61 4.26
C ARG A 636 -24.56 0.04 4.18
N ASN A 637 -23.59 -0.63 3.54
CA ASN A 637 -22.24 -0.11 3.31
C ASN A 637 -21.56 0.41 4.60
N GLY A 638 -21.85 -0.20 5.76
CA GLY A 638 -21.37 0.20 7.07
C GLY A 638 -22.27 1.18 7.83
N ASN A 639 -23.21 1.86 7.15
CA ASN A 639 -24.14 2.79 7.78
C ASN A 639 -25.34 2.07 8.38
N LEU A 640 -25.65 2.36 9.64
CA LEU A 640 -26.78 1.79 10.36
C LEU A 640 -28.10 2.33 9.78
N LEU A 641 -28.98 1.42 9.35
CA LEU A 641 -30.31 1.75 8.84
C LEU A 641 -31.39 1.62 9.93
N ILE A 642 -31.31 0.56 10.72
CA ILE A 642 -32.19 0.33 11.86
C ILE A 642 -31.43 -0.43 12.95
N ALA A 643 -31.66 -0.07 14.21
CA ALA A 643 -31.12 -0.77 15.37
C ALA A 643 -32.24 -1.38 16.21
N ASN A 644 -32.05 -2.63 16.60
CA ASN A 644 -32.87 -3.35 17.57
C ASN A 644 -34.38 -3.33 17.28
N SER A 645 -34.80 -3.39 16.01
CA SER A 645 -36.20 -3.60 15.65
C SER A 645 -36.66 -4.97 16.17
N THR A 646 -37.85 -5.03 16.75
CA THR A 646 -38.45 -6.27 17.25
C THR A 646 -39.56 -6.79 16.34
N ASP A 647 -39.54 -6.36 15.07
CA ASP A 647 -40.64 -6.60 14.13
C ASP A 647 -40.48 -7.87 13.28
N SER A 648 -39.40 -8.63 13.48
CA SER A 648 -39.28 -10.00 12.97
C SER A 648 -40.20 -10.95 13.75
N HIS A 649 -40.48 -12.13 13.18
CA HIS A 649 -41.21 -13.16 13.91
C HIS A 649 -40.40 -13.66 15.13
N ASP A 650 -41.10 -13.96 16.24
CA ASP A 650 -40.52 -14.37 17.53
C ASP A 650 -39.64 -15.64 17.48
N THR A 651 -40.02 -16.64 16.67
CA THR A 651 -39.36 -17.96 16.63
C THR A 651 -38.95 -18.44 15.23
N VAL A 652 -39.40 -17.78 14.16
CA VAL A 652 -39.22 -18.24 12.76
C VAL A 652 -38.62 -17.11 11.91
N PHE A 653 -37.39 -16.74 12.19
CA PHE A 653 -36.73 -15.57 11.58
C PHE A 653 -35.43 -15.90 10.81
N GLN A 654 -35.01 -17.17 10.82
CA GLN A 654 -33.86 -17.67 10.08
C GLN A 654 -34.16 -17.77 8.58
N PRO A 655 -33.16 -17.79 7.69
CA PRO A 655 -33.37 -17.81 6.24
C PRO A 655 -34.06 -19.05 5.66
N GLY A 656 -34.31 -20.12 6.42
CA GLY A 656 -34.84 -21.38 5.86
C GLY A 656 -33.88 -22.01 4.85
N GLN A 657 -34.38 -22.58 3.75
CA GLN A 657 -33.53 -22.95 2.62
C GLN A 657 -33.20 -21.71 1.79
N LEU A 658 -31.96 -21.21 1.92
CA LEU A 658 -31.50 -20.01 1.23
C LEU A 658 -31.64 -20.16 -0.30
N GLN A 659 -32.25 -19.16 -0.92
CA GLN A 659 -32.49 -19.08 -2.36
C GLN A 659 -32.07 -17.72 -2.91
N LEU A 660 -31.61 -17.72 -4.16
CA LEU A 660 -31.23 -16.54 -4.91
C LEU A 660 -32.03 -16.39 -6.21
N GLY A 661 -32.29 -15.16 -6.63
CA GLY A 661 -32.78 -14.79 -7.97
C GLY A 661 -34.31 -14.84 -8.18
N ALA A 662 -35.03 -15.66 -7.42
CA ALA A 662 -36.50 -15.74 -7.44
C ALA A 662 -37.04 -16.29 -6.11
N TRP A 663 -38.35 -16.14 -5.86
CA TRP A 663 -39.00 -16.67 -4.66
C TRP A 663 -39.80 -17.95 -4.93
N GLY A 664 -39.72 -18.91 -3.99
CA GLY A 664 -40.44 -20.18 -4.05
C GLY A 664 -39.93 -21.08 -5.17
N GLY A 665 -40.74 -22.03 -5.65
CA GLY A 665 -40.36 -23.03 -6.67
C GLY A 665 -39.98 -22.51 -8.06
N GLY A 666 -39.51 -21.27 -8.18
CA GLY A 666 -39.01 -20.66 -9.40
C GLY A 666 -40.10 -20.06 -10.27
N PHE A 667 -41.18 -19.51 -9.73
CA PHE A 667 -42.23 -18.85 -10.55
C PHE A 667 -42.78 -17.54 -9.97
N GLY A 668 -42.34 -17.12 -8.78
CA GLY A 668 -42.77 -15.88 -8.14
C GLY A 668 -41.61 -14.90 -7.94
N GLU A 669 -41.88 -13.60 -8.11
CA GLU A 669 -40.99 -12.50 -7.69
C GLU A 669 -39.52 -12.64 -8.15
N SER A 670 -39.30 -13.05 -9.41
CA SER A 670 -37.97 -13.19 -10.02
C SER A 670 -37.31 -11.84 -10.33
N SER A 671 -35.98 -11.77 -10.24
CA SER A 671 -35.22 -10.54 -10.44
C SER A 671 -34.12 -10.66 -11.47
N ASN A 672 -33.87 -9.55 -12.17
CA ASN A 672 -32.62 -9.29 -12.89
C ASN A 672 -31.58 -8.75 -11.92
N ALA A 673 -30.61 -9.59 -11.54
CA ALA A 673 -29.66 -9.26 -10.48
C ALA A 673 -28.31 -9.97 -10.61
N GLU A 674 -27.32 -9.46 -9.88
CA GLU A 674 -26.02 -10.09 -9.71
C GLU A 674 -25.68 -10.22 -8.23
N VAL A 675 -25.20 -11.40 -7.84
CA VAL A 675 -24.74 -11.70 -6.48
C VAL A 675 -23.27 -12.06 -6.52
N ALA A 676 -22.46 -11.40 -5.69
CA ALA A 676 -21.01 -11.55 -5.65
C ALA A 676 -20.55 -12.44 -4.48
N GLU A 677 -21.03 -12.16 -3.26
CA GLU A 677 -20.63 -12.92 -2.06
C GLU A 677 -21.72 -12.91 -0.97
N ILE A 678 -21.84 -14.00 -0.22
CA ILE A 678 -22.74 -14.14 0.94
C ILE A 678 -22.01 -14.86 2.07
N LEU A 679 -22.11 -14.32 3.29
CA LEU A 679 -21.56 -14.89 4.52
C LEU A 679 -22.66 -15.00 5.58
N ILE A 680 -22.79 -16.16 6.24
CA ILE A 680 -23.76 -16.38 7.33
C ILE A 680 -23.03 -16.88 8.57
N PHE A 681 -23.33 -16.32 9.75
CA PHE A 681 -22.77 -16.72 11.05
C PHE A 681 -23.90 -17.10 12.02
N ASN A 682 -23.71 -18.13 12.86
CA ASN A 682 -24.70 -18.57 13.87
C ASN A 682 -24.65 -17.76 15.19
N ARG A 683 -24.16 -16.52 15.13
CA ARG A 683 -24.05 -15.63 16.29
C ARG A 683 -24.08 -14.17 15.86
N LEU A 684 -24.24 -13.30 16.86
CA LEU A 684 -23.97 -11.87 16.71
C LEU A 684 -22.46 -11.62 16.58
N LEU A 685 -22.08 -10.80 15.60
CA LEU A 685 -20.72 -10.29 15.45
C LEU A 685 -20.57 -8.98 16.22
N THR A 686 -19.43 -8.80 16.88
CA THR A 686 -19.07 -7.55 17.55
C THR A 686 -18.84 -6.42 16.54
N PRO A 687 -18.91 -5.13 16.93
CA PRO A 687 -18.63 -4.02 16.01
C PRO A 687 -17.30 -4.16 15.26
N ALA A 688 -16.23 -4.58 15.94
CA ALA A 688 -14.93 -4.81 15.31
C ALA A 688 -14.93 -5.96 14.29
N GLU A 689 -15.66 -7.04 14.56
CA GLU A 689 -15.81 -8.16 13.61
C GLU A 689 -16.67 -7.76 12.41
N ARG A 690 -17.73 -6.98 12.63
CA ARG A 690 -18.57 -6.43 11.56
C ARG A 690 -17.77 -5.52 10.64
N ASP A 691 -17.03 -4.56 11.21
CA ASP A 691 -16.18 -3.65 10.46
C ASP A 691 -15.13 -4.41 9.65
N ARG A 692 -14.57 -5.48 10.21
CA ARG A 692 -13.58 -6.31 9.54
C ARG A 692 -14.15 -7.09 8.36
N ILE A 693 -15.34 -7.68 8.50
CA ILE A 693 -16.00 -8.40 7.39
C ILE A 693 -16.51 -7.42 6.33
N GLY A 694 -17.17 -6.34 6.76
CA GLY A 694 -17.65 -5.28 5.87
C GLY A 694 -16.53 -4.62 5.08
N GLY A 695 -15.42 -4.27 5.74
CA GLY A 695 -14.22 -3.72 5.11
C GLY A 695 -13.55 -4.68 4.12
N TYR A 696 -13.53 -5.98 4.44
CA TYR A 696 -13.06 -7.01 3.50
C TYR A 696 -13.92 -7.05 2.22
N LEU A 697 -15.24 -7.09 2.36
CA LEU A 697 -16.15 -7.12 1.21
C LEU A 697 -16.08 -5.82 0.40
N ALA A 698 -16.00 -4.68 1.08
CA ALA A 698 -15.85 -3.36 0.48
C ALA A 698 -14.60 -3.24 -0.38
N THR A 699 -13.47 -3.67 0.18
CA THR A 699 -12.17 -3.67 -0.51
C THR A 699 -12.17 -4.65 -1.68
N LYS A 700 -12.67 -5.87 -1.47
CA LYS A 700 -12.71 -6.91 -2.49
C LYS A 700 -13.50 -6.48 -3.72
N TYR A 701 -14.66 -5.87 -3.52
CA TYR A 701 -15.58 -5.51 -4.61
C TYR A 701 -15.62 -4.02 -4.96
N GLY A 702 -14.77 -3.19 -4.37
CA GLY A 702 -14.70 -1.76 -4.68
C GLY A 702 -15.98 -0.98 -4.35
N VAL A 703 -16.67 -1.36 -3.27
CA VAL A 703 -17.89 -0.68 -2.80
C VAL A 703 -17.50 0.46 -1.87
N GLY A 704 -18.05 1.66 -2.07
CA GLY A 704 -17.82 2.79 -1.16
C GLY A 704 -18.52 2.58 0.20
N THR A 705 -17.79 2.73 1.32
CA THR A 705 -18.30 2.37 2.66
C THR A 705 -17.84 3.28 3.78
N SER A 706 -18.48 3.16 4.94
CA SER A 706 -18.11 3.80 6.22
C SER A 706 -17.51 2.84 7.26
N TYR A 707 -17.18 1.59 6.89
CA TYR A 707 -16.52 0.65 7.80
C TYR A 707 -15.18 1.22 8.29
N GLY A 708 -14.92 1.11 9.60
CA GLY A 708 -13.69 1.60 10.24
C GLY A 708 -12.41 0.79 9.92
N TYR A 709 -12.53 -0.20 9.02
CA TYR A 709 -11.46 -1.10 8.60
C TYR A 709 -11.36 -1.05 7.07
N SER A 710 -10.19 -0.66 6.55
CA SER A 710 -9.92 -0.63 5.11
C SER A 710 -9.10 -1.82 4.61
N GLY A 711 -8.75 -2.77 5.47
CA GLY A 711 -7.96 -3.96 5.10
C GLY A 711 -8.82 -5.08 4.51
N GLY A 712 -8.23 -5.97 3.71
CA GLY A 712 -8.85 -7.27 3.44
C GLY A 712 -8.77 -8.19 4.68
N LEU A 713 -9.32 -9.41 4.58
CA LEU A 713 -8.99 -10.52 5.49
C LEU A 713 -7.54 -10.99 5.32
N MET A 714 -6.85 -10.51 4.28
CA MET A 714 -5.47 -10.79 3.96
C MET A 714 -4.66 -9.49 3.92
N PRO A 715 -3.46 -9.46 4.53
CA PRO A 715 -2.46 -8.42 4.33
C PRO A 715 -2.24 -8.10 2.85
N GLN A 716 -2.50 -6.86 2.45
CA GLN A 716 -2.15 -6.33 1.12
C GLN A 716 -0.89 -5.47 1.26
N LEU A 717 0.16 -5.82 0.53
CA LEU A 717 1.48 -5.19 0.57
C LEU A 717 1.81 -4.47 -0.75
N GLY A 718 0.79 -4.17 -1.56
CA GLY A 718 0.91 -3.38 -2.77
C GLY A 718 1.83 -4.03 -3.80
N ASN A 719 2.62 -3.23 -4.50
CA ASN A 719 3.61 -3.72 -5.46
C ASN A 719 4.90 -4.14 -4.73
N LEU A 720 5.44 -5.30 -5.08
CA LEU A 720 6.74 -5.74 -4.61
C LEU A 720 7.81 -5.50 -5.68
N VAL A 721 8.88 -4.82 -5.29
CA VAL A 721 10.11 -4.66 -6.07
C VAL A 721 11.25 -5.30 -5.30
N VAL A 722 12.03 -6.16 -5.94
CA VAL A 722 13.22 -6.76 -5.32
C VAL A 722 14.40 -6.57 -6.27
N ASP A 723 15.45 -5.92 -5.79
CA ASP A 723 16.64 -5.60 -6.56
C ASP A 723 17.52 -6.85 -6.81
N PRO A 724 18.40 -6.82 -7.84
CA PRO A 724 19.32 -7.92 -8.12
C PRO A 724 20.16 -8.30 -6.89
N GLY A 725 20.18 -9.58 -6.54
CA GLY A 725 20.95 -10.09 -5.40
C GLY A 725 20.22 -10.01 -4.05
N SER A 726 19.12 -9.27 -3.95
CA SER A 726 18.28 -9.23 -2.74
C SER A 726 17.32 -10.43 -2.66
N ARG A 727 16.88 -10.75 -1.44
CA ARG A 727 16.01 -11.90 -1.14
C ARG A 727 14.85 -11.47 -0.25
N LEU A 728 13.68 -12.06 -0.47
CA LEU A 728 12.52 -11.94 0.42
C LEU A 728 12.23 -13.30 1.03
N GLU A 729 12.25 -13.38 2.35
CA GLU A 729 11.77 -14.53 3.09
C GLU A 729 10.42 -14.23 3.71
N LEU A 730 9.42 -15.05 3.39
CA LEU A 730 8.12 -15.01 4.06
C LEU A 730 8.12 -15.95 5.25
N SER A 731 7.82 -15.39 6.42
CA SER A 731 7.74 -16.10 7.69
C SER A 731 6.40 -15.82 8.39
N GLY A 732 6.05 -16.72 9.31
CA GLY A 732 4.74 -16.70 9.98
C GLY A 732 3.67 -17.50 9.24
N ALA A 733 2.50 -17.66 9.87
CA ALA A 733 1.36 -18.43 9.34
C ALA A 733 0.45 -17.61 8.40
N GLY A 734 0.90 -16.43 7.98
CA GLY A 734 0.13 -15.41 7.26
C GLY A 734 0.00 -15.59 5.76
N VAL A 735 -0.88 -14.77 5.17
CA VAL A 735 -1.00 -14.64 3.72
C VAL A 735 -0.50 -13.26 3.30
N ALA A 736 0.59 -13.18 2.55
CA ALA A 736 1.07 -11.96 1.93
C ALA A 736 0.43 -11.77 0.56
N GLY A 737 -0.42 -10.76 0.41
CA GLY A 737 -0.96 -10.36 -0.89
C GLY A 737 -0.15 -9.23 -1.50
N PHE A 738 0.34 -9.40 -2.73
CA PHE A 738 0.93 -8.33 -3.52
C PHE A 738 0.13 -8.12 -4.81
N THR A 739 -0.04 -6.85 -5.17
CA THR A 739 -0.71 -6.42 -6.40
C THR A 739 0.12 -6.81 -7.61
N THR A 740 1.42 -6.50 -7.59
CA THR A 740 2.37 -6.93 -8.63
C THR A 740 3.71 -7.31 -8.02
N MET A 741 4.51 -8.06 -8.77
CA MET A 741 5.91 -8.33 -8.49
C MET A 741 6.78 -7.94 -9.69
N SER A 742 7.82 -7.15 -9.44
CA SER A 742 8.85 -6.86 -10.45
C SER A 742 10.25 -7.07 -9.88
N ALA A 743 11.15 -7.53 -10.73
CA ALA A 743 12.55 -7.62 -10.39
C ALA A 743 13.41 -7.36 -11.62
N THR A 744 14.53 -6.69 -11.39
CA THR A 744 15.67 -6.77 -12.28
C THR A 744 16.54 -7.93 -11.77
N GLY A 745 16.82 -8.92 -12.62
CA GLY A 745 17.71 -10.04 -12.25
C GLY A 745 17.08 -11.24 -11.51
N GLY A 746 15.76 -11.29 -11.36
CA GLY A 746 15.04 -12.49 -10.92
C GLY A 746 15.05 -12.72 -9.40
N PRO A 747 13.97 -12.38 -8.68
CA PRO A 747 14.02 -12.30 -7.23
C PRO A 747 13.89 -13.70 -6.64
N THR A 748 14.61 -13.92 -5.54
CA THR A 748 14.53 -15.16 -4.76
C THR A 748 13.53 -14.96 -3.63
N ILE A 749 12.43 -15.73 -3.67
CA ILE A 749 11.50 -15.84 -2.55
C ILE A 749 11.79 -17.12 -1.79
N THR A 750 12.09 -17.00 -0.50
CA THR A 750 12.21 -18.13 0.41
C THR A 750 11.01 -18.19 1.35
N GLY A 751 10.57 -19.39 1.73
CA GLY A 751 9.64 -19.62 2.84
C GLY A 751 10.35 -20.37 3.96
N SER A 752 10.08 -20.02 5.22
CA SER A 752 10.55 -20.77 6.40
C SER A 752 9.42 -21.28 7.30
N GLY A 753 8.16 -21.08 6.87
CA GLY A 753 6.95 -21.56 7.54
C GLY A 753 5.78 -21.71 6.55
N PRO A 754 4.56 -22.07 7.01
CA PRO A 754 3.40 -22.38 6.15
C PRO A 754 2.77 -21.14 5.47
N GLY A 755 3.54 -20.08 5.23
CA GLY A 755 3.07 -18.82 4.66
C GLY A 755 2.43 -19.01 3.29
N SER A 756 1.48 -18.13 2.96
CA SER A 756 0.86 -18.08 1.62
C SER A 756 1.17 -16.76 0.91
N LEU A 757 1.27 -16.82 -0.42
CA LEU A 757 1.57 -15.70 -1.30
C LEU A 757 0.43 -15.54 -2.32
N VAL A 758 -0.23 -14.39 -2.33
CA VAL A 758 -1.25 -14.06 -3.34
C VAL A 758 -0.66 -13.01 -4.28
N LEU A 759 -0.61 -13.32 -5.58
CA LEU A 759 -0.12 -12.42 -6.62
C LEU A 759 -1.20 -12.16 -7.67
N SER A 760 -1.30 -10.92 -8.14
CA SER A 760 -2.18 -10.54 -9.25
C SER A 760 -1.44 -10.10 -10.52
N GLY A 761 -0.10 -10.17 -10.54
CA GLY A 761 0.72 -9.95 -11.75
C GLY A 761 2.23 -9.96 -11.48
N GLY A 762 3.04 -10.42 -12.45
CA GLY A 762 4.51 -10.54 -12.32
C GLY A 762 4.97 -11.75 -11.49
N SER A 763 6.28 -12.07 -11.47
CA SER A 763 6.77 -13.34 -10.87
C SER A 763 8.13 -13.30 -10.18
N PRO A 764 8.33 -14.21 -9.19
CA PRO A 764 9.66 -14.61 -8.77
C PRO A 764 10.34 -15.47 -9.83
N ALA A 765 11.65 -15.29 -9.99
CA ALA A 765 12.47 -16.12 -10.86
C ALA A 765 12.95 -17.36 -10.10
N THR A 766 13.04 -17.28 -8.77
CA THR A 766 13.40 -18.40 -7.92
C THR A 766 12.53 -18.42 -6.67
N VAL A 767 11.99 -19.59 -6.36
CA VAL A 767 11.16 -19.86 -5.18
C VAL A 767 11.77 -21.04 -4.44
N ALA A 768 11.88 -20.94 -3.13
CA ALA A 768 12.35 -22.02 -2.28
C ALA A 768 11.47 -22.07 -1.03
N ALA A 769 10.89 -23.22 -0.71
CA ALA A 769 10.11 -23.36 0.51
C ALA A 769 10.96 -23.76 1.74
N GLY A 770 12.26 -24.00 1.53
CA GLY A 770 13.11 -24.69 2.51
C GLY A 770 12.47 -26.00 2.98
N ASP A 771 12.82 -26.49 4.17
CA ASP A 771 12.24 -27.72 4.74
C ASP A 771 10.72 -27.63 5.06
N GLN A 772 10.02 -26.57 4.65
CA GLN A 772 8.63 -26.27 4.97
C GLN A 772 7.77 -26.07 3.69
N LEU A 773 6.48 -25.79 3.86
CA LEU A 773 5.52 -25.57 2.78
C LEU A 773 5.35 -24.07 2.49
N LEU A 774 5.59 -23.64 1.26
CA LEU A 774 5.21 -22.31 0.79
C LEU A 774 3.98 -22.41 -0.12
N SER A 775 2.91 -21.69 0.19
CA SER A 775 1.69 -21.68 -0.61
C SER A 775 1.62 -20.45 -1.52
N ILE A 776 1.14 -20.60 -2.75
CA ILE A 776 0.89 -19.53 -3.71
C ILE A 776 -0.57 -19.66 -4.15
N SER A 777 -1.38 -18.63 -3.96
CA SER A 777 -2.83 -18.70 -4.16
C SER A 777 -3.37 -17.75 -5.23
N GLY A 778 -2.52 -16.90 -5.82
CA GLY A 778 -2.87 -16.04 -6.95
C GLY A 778 -2.40 -16.57 -8.30
N THR A 779 -2.80 -15.90 -9.39
CA THR A 779 -2.27 -16.16 -10.73
C THR A 779 -0.85 -15.62 -10.83
N LEU A 780 0.06 -16.42 -11.39
CA LEU A 780 1.46 -16.14 -11.53
C LEU A 780 1.85 -16.09 -13.02
N ASP A 781 2.37 -14.95 -13.49
CA ASP A 781 2.86 -14.77 -14.86
C ASP A 781 4.37 -14.57 -14.85
N ALA A 782 5.14 -15.61 -15.22
CA ALA A 782 6.58 -15.67 -15.01
C ALA A 782 7.37 -15.69 -16.31
N ALA A 783 8.51 -14.99 -16.33
CA ALA A 783 9.52 -15.22 -17.35
C ALA A 783 10.24 -16.56 -17.14
N SER A 784 10.44 -17.01 -15.90
CA SER A 784 10.91 -18.35 -15.55
C SER A 784 10.50 -18.63 -14.09
N PHE A 785 10.34 -19.90 -13.72
CA PHE A 785 9.96 -20.31 -12.38
C PHE A 785 10.83 -21.47 -11.93
N ILE A 786 11.73 -21.22 -10.99
CA ILE A 786 12.69 -22.21 -10.48
C ILE A 786 12.34 -22.54 -9.03
N VAL A 787 12.13 -23.82 -8.72
CA VAL A 787 12.05 -24.31 -7.33
C VAL A 787 13.45 -24.74 -6.88
N SER A 788 13.89 -24.30 -5.69
CA SER A 788 15.23 -24.62 -5.16
C SER A 788 15.22 -25.01 -3.67
N GLY A 789 16.24 -25.78 -3.25
CA GLY A 789 16.36 -26.37 -1.91
C GLY A 789 15.44 -27.59 -1.70
N PRO A 790 15.65 -28.44 -0.67
CA PRO A 790 14.61 -29.40 -0.29
C PRO A 790 13.36 -28.61 0.11
N GLY A 791 12.16 -28.99 -0.34
CA GLY A 791 10.93 -28.26 0.02
C GLY A 791 9.71 -28.51 -0.87
N THR A 792 8.56 -28.02 -0.41
CA THR A 792 7.28 -28.09 -1.16
C THR A 792 6.73 -26.70 -1.46
N VAL A 793 6.48 -26.40 -2.74
CA VAL A 793 5.73 -25.22 -3.17
C VAL A 793 4.32 -25.65 -3.58
N SER A 794 3.28 -25.03 -3.04
CA SER A 794 1.88 -25.35 -3.33
C SER A 794 1.17 -24.24 -4.11
N LEU A 795 0.76 -24.51 -5.35
CA LEU A 795 -0.05 -23.63 -6.18
C LEU A 795 -1.56 -23.86 -5.95
N HIS A 796 -2.35 -22.79 -5.86
CA HIS A 796 -3.82 -22.89 -5.78
C HIS A 796 -4.55 -22.23 -6.97
N SER A 797 -3.81 -21.74 -7.96
CA SER A 797 -4.38 -21.03 -9.12
C SER A 797 -3.54 -21.27 -10.38
N THR A 798 -3.36 -20.27 -11.23
CA THR A 798 -2.67 -20.39 -12.53
C THR A 798 -1.19 -20.01 -12.43
N LEU A 799 -0.31 -20.80 -13.02
CA LEU A 799 1.10 -20.48 -13.30
C LEU A 799 1.30 -20.44 -14.82
N ASN A 800 1.55 -19.26 -15.38
CA ASN A 800 1.93 -19.05 -16.77
C ASN A 800 3.44 -18.81 -16.86
N ILE A 801 4.13 -19.52 -17.75
CA ILE A 801 5.52 -19.25 -18.10
C ILE A 801 5.58 -18.67 -19.52
N GLY A 802 6.15 -17.48 -19.64
CA GLY A 802 6.27 -16.74 -20.89
C GLY A 802 7.23 -17.37 -21.90
N PRO A 803 7.18 -16.93 -23.17
CA PRO A 803 8.05 -17.45 -24.23
C PRO A 803 9.55 -17.31 -23.91
N GLY A 804 10.32 -18.36 -24.16
CA GLY A 804 11.77 -18.39 -23.91
C GLY A 804 12.15 -18.58 -22.44
N GLY A 805 11.16 -18.67 -21.55
CA GLY A 805 11.31 -19.00 -20.15
C GLY A 805 11.51 -20.48 -19.85
N SER A 806 11.71 -20.83 -18.58
CA SER A 806 11.68 -22.23 -18.11
C SER A 806 10.90 -22.43 -16.81
N LEU A 807 10.21 -23.57 -16.70
CA LEU A 807 9.78 -24.16 -15.44
C LEU A 807 10.83 -25.17 -14.99
N THR A 808 11.50 -24.92 -13.87
CA THR A 808 12.56 -25.78 -13.34
C THR A 808 12.19 -26.28 -11.94
N VAL A 809 12.10 -27.60 -11.77
CA VAL A 809 11.85 -28.26 -10.48
C VAL A 809 12.82 -29.44 -10.34
N PRO A 810 13.97 -29.26 -9.67
CA PRO A 810 14.98 -30.31 -9.52
C PRO A 810 14.48 -31.51 -8.70
N GLU A 811 15.21 -32.63 -8.76
CA GLU A 811 14.95 -33.79 -7.90
C GLU A 811 14.99 -33.40 -6.40
N GLY A 812 14.22 -34.08 -5.56
CA GLY A 812 14.07 -33.76 -4.14
C GLY A 812 13.15 -32.57 -3.82
N ASN A 813 12.60 -31.90 -4.83
CA ASN A 813 11.63 -30.82 -4.70
C ASN A 813 10.22 -31.31 -5.07
N THR A 814 9.20 -30.70 -4.46
CA THR A 814 7.80 -30.96 -4.82
C THR A 814 7.07 -29.68 -5.23
N LEU A 815 6.47 -29.70 -6.43
CA LEU A 815 5.46 -28.72 -6.83
C LEU A 815 4.08 -29.35 -6.63
N THR A 816 3.33 -28.85 -5.65
CA THR A 816 1.98 -29.31 -5.33
C THR A 816 0.93 -28.38 -5.93
N THR A 817 -0.22 -28.93 -6.33
CA THR A 817 -1.40 -28.15 -6.70
C THR A 817 -2.57 -28.49 -5.77
N ASN A 818 -3.31 -27.46 -5.33
CA ASN A 818 -4.46 -27.57 -4.43
C ASN A 818 -5.67 -26.83 -5.02
N GLY A 819 -6.84 -27.47 -5.02
CA GLY A 819 -8.01 -26.96 -5.75
C GLY A 819 -7.82 -27.04 -7.26
N ASN A 820 -8.59 -26.26 -8.04
CA ASN A 820 -8.37 -26.23 -9.48
C ASN A 820 -7.25 -25.25 -9.81
N ALA A 821 -6.17 -25.78 -10.39
CA ALA A 821 -4.97 -25.04 -10.76
C ALA A 821 -4.66 -25.22 -12.25
N THR A 822 -3.94 -24.27 -12.83
CA THR A 822 -3.45 -24.37 -14.21
C THR A 822 -1.94 -24.19 -14.25
N ILE A 823 -1.20 -25.06 -14.92
CA ILE A 823 0.21 -24.83 -15.26
C ILE A 823 0.29 -24.69 -16.78
N ASN A 824 0.66 -23.50 -17.25
CA ASN A 824 0.78 -23.16 -18.65
C ASN A 824 2.23 -22.90 -19.04
N VAL A 825 2.81 -23.88 -19.73
CA VAL A 825 4.20 -23.88 -20.21
C VAL A 825 4.26 -24.08 -21.72
N ALA A 826 3.17 -23.75 -22.44
CA ALA A 826 3.01 -24.06 -23.86
C ALA A 826 4.10 -23.46 -24.78
N SER A 827 4.79 -22.42 -24.32
CA SER A 827 5.88 -21.74 -25.03
C SER A 827 7.18 -21.66 -24.23
N ALA A 828 7.31 -22.47 -23.18
CA ALA A 828 8.44 -22.45 -22.25
C ALA A 828 9.22 -23.77 -22.26
N GLY A 829 10.46 -23.73 -21.79
CA GLY A 829 11.22 -24.92 -21.42
C GLY A 829 10.68 -25.55 -20.13
N VAL A 830 10.86 -26.86 -19.99
CA VAL A 830 10.46 -27.66 -18.82
C VAL A 830 11.65 -28.52 -18.40
N GLN A 831 12.15 -28.27 -17.19
CA GLN A 831 13.23 -29.01 -16.54
C GLN A 831 12.74 -29.53 -15.19
N PHE A 832 12.05 -30.67 -15.21
CA PHE A 832 11.29 -31.10 -14.05
C PHE A 832 11.68 -32.53 -13.66
N GLY A 833 12.61 -32.65 -12.71
CA GLY A 833 13.05 -33.91 -12.11
C GLY A 833 12.38 -34.23 -10.76
N GLY A 834 11.71 -33.26 -10.13
CA GLY A 834 11.03 -33.43 -8.85
C GLY A 834 9.64 -34.09 -8.91
N GLU A 835 8.87 -33.96 -7.83
CA GLU A 835 7.49 -34.45 -7.76
C GLU A 835 6.49 -33.37 -8.21
N LEU A 836 5.60 -33.71 -9.13
CA LEU A 836 4.37 -32.96 -9.42
C LEU A 836 3.21 -33.62 -8.66
N LYS A 837 2.73 -32.96 -7.61
CA LYS A 837 1.69 -33.51 -6.72
C LYS A 837 0.35 -32.81 -6.91
N ILE A 838 -0.68 -33.55 -7.29
CA ILE A 838 -2.07 -33.06 -7.31
C ILE A 838 -2.72 -33.47 -5.98
N ALA A 839 -2.75 -32.54 -5.03
CA ALA A 839 -3.23 -32.81 -3.68
C ALA A 839 -4.76 -32.73 -3.54
N SER A 840 -5.41 -31.87 -4.33
CA SER A 840 -6.87 -31.76 -4.42
C SER A 840 -7.29 -31.11 -5.74
N GLY A 841 -8.53 -31.32 -6.18
CA GLY A 841 -9.11 -30.64 -7.35
C GLY A 841 -8.60 -31.12 -8.71
N ILE A 842 -8.63 -30.22 -9.69
CA ILE A 842 -8.25 -30.45 -11.09
C ILE A 842 -6.99 -29.64 -11.43
N LEU A 843 -5.92 -30.32 -11.85
CA LEU A 843 -4.80 -29.65 -12.52
C LEU A 843 -5.04 -29.62 -14.04
N THR A 844 -5.12 -28.43 -14.61
CA THR A 844 -5.02 -28.24 -16.07
C THR A 844 -3.57 -27.98 -16.46
N LEU A 845 -2.96 -28.85 -17.26
CA LEU A 845 -1.59 -28.70 -17.74
C LEU A 845 -1.60 -28.38 -19.24
N ASN A 846 -0.93 -27.29 -19.63
CA ASN A 846 -0.70 -26.92 -21.03
C ASN A 846 0.79 -27.13 -21.36
N PRO A 847 1.21 -28.35 -21.74
CA PRO A 847 2.59 -28.63 -22.10
C PRO A 847 3.00 -27.96 -23.43
N PRO A 848 4.30 -27.69 -23.65
CA PRO A 848 4.80 -27.19 -24.93
C PRO A 848 4.59 -28.18 -26.07
N ALA A 849 4.68 -27.69 -27.30
CA ALA A 849 4.57 -28.53 -28.49
C ALA A 849 5.69 -29.57 -28.51
N PRO A 850 5.39 -30.82 -28.89
CA PRO A 850 6.39 -31.88 -28.90
C PRO A 850 7.49 -31.56 -29.91
N VAL A 851 8.73 -31.78 -29.49
CA VAL A 851 9.90 -31.53 -30.33
C VAL A 851 10.30 -32.81 -31.03
N THR A 852 10.35 -32.79 -32.36
CA THR A 852 10.80 -33.92 -33.15
C THR A 852 12.29 -33.86 -33.37
N LEU A 853 12.97 -34.99 -33.18
CA LEU A 853 14.34 -35.17 -33.64
C LEU A 853 14.42 -34.91 -35.16
N PRO A 854 15.33 -34.04 -35.64
CA PRO A 854 15.58 -33.88 -37.07
C PRO A 854 15.84 -35.22 -37.74
N ALA A 855 15.26 -35.43 -38.92
CA ALA A 855 15.28 -36.74 -39.56
C ALA A 855 16.70 -37.20 -39.95
N ASN A 856 16.90 -38.51 -39.87
CA ASN A 856 18.09 -39.26 -40.29
C ASN A 856 19.40 -38.84 -39.60
N PRO A 857 19.50 -38.87 -38.26
CA PRO A 857 20.79 -38.82 -37.59
C PRO A 857 21.64 -40.01 -38.05
N MET A 858 22.93 -39.77 -38.25
CA MET A 858 23.90 -40.83 -38.59
C MET A 858 24.34 -41.59 -37.33
N ALA A 859 24.48 -40.89 -36.21
CA ALA A 859 24.75 -41.45 -34.88
C ALA A 859 24.07 -40.58 -33.82
N HIS A 860 23.61 -41.20 -32.73
CA HIS A 860 22.98 -40.51 -31.59
C HIS A 860 23.29 -41.24 -30.27
N TRP A 861 24.20 -40.69 -29.49
CA TRP A 861 24.52 -41.18 -28.15
C TRP A 861 23.74 -40.38 -27.11
N THR A 862 22.71 -41.00 -26.52
CA THR A 862 21.88 -40.36 -25.48
C THR A 862 22.48 -40.46 -24.08
N PHE A 863 23.36 -41.44 -23.84
CA PHE A 863 23.93 -41.73 -22.51
C PHE A 863 22.92 -42.08 -21.40
N ASP A 864 21.68 -42.42 -21.79
CA ASP A 864 20.59 -42.77 -20.89
C ASP A 864 20.66 -44.19 -20.30
N ASP A 865 21.37 -45.11 -20.96
CA ASP A 865 21.44 -46.53 -20.57
C ASP A 865 22.73 -46.80 -19.78
N PRO A 866 22.70 -46.82 -18.43
CA PRO A 866 23.90 -47.03 -17.63
C PRO A 866 24.53 -48.43 -17.84
N ALA A 867 23.80 -49.39 -18.39
CA ALA A 867 24.35 -50.70 -18.74
C ALA A 867 25.11 -50.69 -20.08
N ASN A 868 24.82 -49.73 -20.97
CA ASN A 868 25.43 -49.56 -22.29
C ASN A 868 25.65 -48.07 -22.59
N LEU A 869 26.43 -47.39 -21.73
CA LEU A 869 26.49 -45.93 -21.67
C LEU A 869 26.81 -45.25 -23.02
N ALA A 870 27.69 -45.83 -23.84
CA ALA A 870 28.07 -45.29 -25.14
C ALA A 870 27.35 -45.95 -26.34
N LYS A 871 26.13 -46.44 -26.16
CA LYS A 871 25.33 -47.03 -27.23
C LYS A 871 24.83 -45.96 -28.22
N ASP A 872 24.97 -46.23 -29.51
CA ASP A 872 24.36 -45.43 -30.57
C ASP A 872 22.90 -45.85 -30.75
N SER A 873 21.98 -44.94 -30.46
CA SER A 873 20.53 -45.15 -30.53
C SER A 873 19.96 -44.96 -31.94
N ALA A 874 20.69 -44.31 -32.84
CA ALA A 874 20.26 -44.04 -34.22
C ALA A 874 20.81 -45.05 -35.24
N GLY A 875 21.97 -45.66 -34.95
CA GLY A 875 22.71 -46.46 -35.91
C GLY A 875 23.46 -47.63 -35.29
N SER A 876 24.72 -47.76 -35.68
CA SER A 876 25.59 -48.88 -35.32
C SER A 876 26.95 -48.44 -34.76
N TYR A 877 27.14 -47.14 -34.52
CA TYR A 877 28.40 -46.58 -34.01
C TYR A 877 28.48 -46.68 -32.48
N ASN A 878 28.26 -47.88 -31.94
CA ASN A 878 28.36 -48.13 -30.50
C ASN A 878 29.79 -47.92 -30.03
N GLY A 879 29.98 -47.08 -29.02
CA GLY A 879 31.29 -46.80 -28.43
C GLY A 879 31.67 -47.75 -27.30
N THR A 880 32.96 -47.87 -27.07
CA THR A 880 33.56 -48.52 -25.91
C THR A 880 34.02 -47.45 -24.93
N VAL A 881 33.50 -47.51 -23.70
CA VAL A 881 33.87 -46.57 -22.63
C VAL A 881 35.27 -46.94 -22.09
N MET A 882 36.17 -45.96 -22.02
CA MET A 882 37.58 -46.11 -21.67
C MET A 882 37.96 -45.28 -20.45
N GLY A 883 39.03 -45.66 -19.76
CA GLY A 883 39.55 -44.98 -18.56
C GLY A 883 39.58 -45.86 -17.31
N SER A 884 40.26 -45.42 -16.25
CA SER A 884 40.32 -46.14 -14.98
C SER A 884 40.32 -45.19 -13.77
N PRO A 885 39.22 -45.14 -12.99
CA PRO A 885 37.93 -45.80 -13.22
C PRO A 885 37.25 -45.33 -14.52
N ALA A 886 36.33 -46.14 -15.04
CA ALA A 886 35.53 -45.77 -16.21
C ALA A 886 34.59 -44.59 -15.88
N PRO A 887 34.24 -43.75 -16.89
CA PRO A 887 33.22 -42.71 -16.79
C PRO A 887 31.94 -43.16 -16.08
N ALA A 888 31.43 -42.32 -15.19
CA ALA A 888 30.17 -42.57 -14.51
C ALA A 888 28.97 -42.19 -15.40
N SER A 889 27.85 -42.86 -15.18
CA SER A 889 26.54 -42.41 -15.66
C SER A 889 25.89 -41.56 -14.57
N VAL A 890 25.57 -40.32 -14.89
CA VAL A 890 24.98 -39.33 -13.96
C VAL A 890 23.70 -38.75 -14.55
N ALA A 891 22.96 -37.94 -13.79
CA ALA A 891 21.83 -37.22 -14.34
C ALA A 891 22.30 -36.18 -15.38
N GLY A 892 21.76 -36.28 -16.58
CA GLY A 892 22.08 -35.40 -17.70
C GLY A 892 21.19 -34.18 -17.82
N ARG A 893 21.38 -33.46 -18.92
CA ARG A 893 20.44 -32.45 -19.40
C ARG A 893 19.14 -33.08 -19.89
N VAL A 894 19.22 -34.23 -20.54
CA VAL A 894 18.13 -35.08 -21.01
C VAL A 894 18.39 -36.48 -20.47
N GLY A 895 17.65 -36.91 -19.45
CA GLY A 895 17.83 -38.23 -18.87
C GLY A 895 19.21 -38.42 -18.22
N GLY A 896 20.06 -39.29 -18.77
CA GLY A 896 21.40 -39.60 -18.28
C GLY A 896 22.52 -38.93 -19.10
N ALA A 897 23.65 -38.61 -18.46
CA ALA A 897 24.86 -38.11 -19.10
C ALA A 897 26.06 -39.00 -18.77
N ILE A 898 27.08 -38.94 -19.62
CA ILE A 898 28.40 -39.50 -19.32
C ILE A 898 29.27 -38.44 -18.66
N ASP A 899 29.91 -38.80 -17.56
CA ASP A 899 30.78 -37.95 -16.76
C ASP A 899 32.25 -38.29 -17.01
N PHE A 900 32.96 -37.42 -17.71
CA PHE A 900 34.36 -37.60 -18.05
C PHE A 900 35.27 -36.89 -17.06
N GLU A 901 36.11 -37.68 -16.39
CA GLU A 901 37.14 -37.16 -15.49
C GLU A 901 38.50 -37.21 -16.19
N SER A 902 39.05 -36.04 -16.50
CA SER A 902 40.30 -35.93 -17.27
C SER A 902 41.47 -36.65 -16.62
N THR A 903 41.51 -36.65 -15.28
CA THR A 903 42.55 -37.33 -14.48
C THR A 903 42.50 -38.86 -14.54
N ASN A 904 41.35 -39.43 -14.94
CA ASN A 904 41.14 -40.87 -15.06
C ASN A 904 41.35 -41.38 -16.50
N GLY A 905 41.76 -40.51 -17.43
CA GLY A 905 41.93 -40.84 -18.84
C GLY A 905 40.63 -41.30 -19.49
N ASN A 906 39.54 -40.59 -19.20
CA ASN A 906 38.18 -40.95 -19.54
C ASN A 906 37.84 -40.49 -20.96
N PHE A 907 37.38 -41.42 -21.81
CA PHE A 907 36.91 -41.14 -23.16
C PHE A 907 36.03 -42.28 -23.69
N VAL A 908 35.43 -42.10 -24.87
CA VAL A 908 34.74 -43.16 -25.61
C VAL A 908 35.48 -43.42 -26.92
N ASP A 909 35.86 -44.68 -27.13
CA ASP A 909 36.43 -45.19 -28.38
C ASP A 909 35.31 -45.66 -29.31
N LEU A 910 35.21 -45.09 -30.50
CA LEU A 910 34.18 -45.38 -31.50
C LEU A 910 34.74 -46.26 -32.63
N PRO A 911 33.92 -47.10 -33.27
CA PRO A 911 34.36 -47.98 -34.35
C PRO A 911 34.81 -47.21 -35.60
N ASP A 912 35.54 -47.90 -36.48
CA ASP A 912 35.89 -47.41 -37.81
C ASP A 912 34.66 -46.90 -38.59
N GLY A 913 34.77 -45.74 -39.24
CA GLY A 913 33.62 -45.13 -39.89
C GLY A 913 33.79 -43.68 -40.31
N PHE A 914 32.69 -42.92 -40.20
CA PHE A 914 32.61 -41.48 -40.48
C PHE A 914 33.23 -41.11 -41.84
N SER A 915 32.96 -41.91 -42.87
CA SER A 915 33.75 -41.90 -44.09
C SER A 915 33.31 -40.91 -45.15
N ASP A 916 32.04 -40.51 -45.16
CA ASP A 916 31.47 -39.68 -46.22
C ASP A 916 30.55 -38.60 -45.64
N PHE A 917 30.98 -37.35 -45.79
CA PHE A 917 30.22 -36.14 -45.46
C PHE A 917 30.03 -35.23 -46.70
N SER A 918 30.01 -35.80 -47.90
CA SER A 918 29.78 -35.05 -49.15
C SER A 918 28.44 -34.30 -49.18
N GLY A 919 27.45 -34.78 -48.42
CA GLY A 919 26.16 -34.11 -48.20
C GLY A 919 26.19 -32.97 -47.17
N GLY A 920 27.36 -32.73 -46.55
CA GLY A 920 27.56 -31.85 -45.40
C GLY A 920 27.71 -32.62 -44.10
N ILE A 921 27.98 -31.89 -43.02
CA ILE A 921 28.13 -32.45 -41.67
C ILE A 921 27.44 -31.56 -40.64
N THR A 922 26.86 -32.20 -39.61
CA THR A 922 26.49 -31.54 -38.36
C THR A 922 26.96 -32.35 -37.17
N VAL A 923 27.51 -31.67 -36.18
CA VAL A 923 27.79 -32.20 -34.84
C VAL A 923 27.02 -31.34 -33.87
N ALA A 924 26.21 -31.94 -33.00
CA ALA A 924 25.42 -31.22 -32.02
C ALA A 924 25.25 -32.03 -30.73
N GLY A 925 25.22 -31.38 -29.58
CA GLY A 925 24.99 -32.06 -28.30
C GLY A 925 25.07 -31.09 -27.13
N TRP A 926 24.78 -31.61 -25.94
CA TRP A 926 24.94 -30.88 -24.69
C TRP A 926 26.28 -31.21 -24.04
N VAL A 927 26.95 -30.18 -23.54
CA VAL A 927 28.19 -30.34 -22.76
C VAL A 927 28.17 -29.39 -21.56
N LYS A 928 28.70 -29.85 -20.44
CA LYS A 928 28.99 -29.05 -19.25
C LYS A 928 30.46 -29.27 -18.91
N TYR A 929 31.30 -28.32 -19.29
CA TYR A 929 32.73 -28.35 -18.93
C TYR A 929 32.88 -28.03 -17.44
N GLU A 930 33.64 -28.84 -16.72
CA GLU A 930 33.95 -28.61 -15.30
C GLU A 930 35.32 -27.97 -15.14
N SER A 931 36.27 -28.38 -15.98
CA SER A 931 37.53 -27.68 -16.11
C SER A 931 38.02 -27.55 -17.54
N PHE A 932 39.00 -26.68 -17.66
CA PHE A 932 39.50 -26.12 -18.89
C PHE A 932 40.92 -26.62 -19.12
N THR A 933 41.01 -27.84 -19.63
CA THR A 933 42.27 -28.55 -19.90
C THR A 933 42.78 -28.24 -21.30
N ASN A 934 44.06 -28.54 -21.57
CA ASN A 934 44.73 -28.18 -22.81
C ASN A 934 44.12 -28.91 -24.00
N TRP A 935 43.48 -28.16 -24.90
CA TRP A 935 43.00 -28.70 -26.18
C TRP A 935 42.01 -29.87 -26.07
N ASN A 936 41.23 -29.94 -24.99
CA ASN A 936 40.28 -31.03 -24.83
C ASN A 936 39.25 -31.09 -25.98
N ARG A 937 38.92 -32.32 -26.37
CA ARG A 937 38.04 -32.61 -27.50
C ARG A 937 36.66 -33.00 -26.99
N LEU A 938 35.61 -32.38 -27.52
CA LEU A 938 34.28 -32.99 -27.46
C LEU A 938 34.24 -34.21 -28.38
N ILE A 939 34.73 -34.04 -29.61
CA ILE A 939 34.95 -35.14 -30.57
C ILE A 939 36.26 -34.96 -31.32
N ASP A 940 36.87 -36.06 -31.76
CA ASP A 940 38.00 -36.10 -32.69
C ASP A 940 37.96 -37.40 -33.52
N PHE A 941 37.57 -37.31 -34.78
CA PHE A 941 37.48 -38.43 -35.72
C PHE A 941 38.59 -38.34 -36.77
N GLY A 942 39.51 -39.29 -36.84
CA GLY A 942 40.64 -39.22 -37.78
C GLY A 942 41.37 -40.54 -38.00
N ASN A 943 42.58 -40.44 -38.57
CA ASN A 943 43.50 -41.57 -38.81
C ASN A 943 44.87 -41.35 -38.11
N GLY A 944 44.88 -40.49 -37.08
CA GLY A 944 46.06 -40.06 -36.36
C GLY A 944 46.10 -38.53 -36.18
N ALA A 945 47.16 -38.04 -35.53
CA ALA A 945 47.38 -36.62 -35.31
C ALA A 945 47.57 -35.86 -36.64
N GLY A 946 46.62 -34.99 -36.99
CA GLY A 946 46.66 -34.16 -38.19
C GLY A 946 46.39 -34.92 -39.48
N VAL A 947 45.75 -36.09 -39.40
CA VAL A 947 45.42 -36.95 -40.54
C VAL A 947 43.92 -37.18 -40.60
N ASP A 948 43.27 -36.58 -41.59
CA ASP A 948 41.83 -36.69 -41.87
C ASP A 948 40.90 -36.25 -40.72
N ASN A 949 41.38 -35.52 -39.71
CA ASN A 949 40.63 -35.21 -38.49
C ASN A 949 39.37 -34.38 -38.75
N ILE A 950 38.32 -34.69 -38.01
CA ILE A 950 37.11 -33.89 -37.80
C ILE A 950 37.00 -33.67 -36.30
N LEU A 951 37.14 -32.44 -35.83
CA LEU A 951 37.17 -32.16 -34.40
C LEU A 951 36.34 -30.95 -34.01
N PHE A 952 35.69 -31.07 -32.86
CA PHE A 952 35.19 -29.95 -32.08
C PHE A 952 35.94 -29.95 -30.76
N ALA A 953 36.73 -28.90 -30.56
CA ALA A 953 37.60 -28.77 -29.39
C ALA A 953 37.38 -27.46 -28.66
N ARG A 954 37.87 -27.41 -27.44
CA ARG A 954 38.27 -26.15 -26.82
C ARG A 954 39.71 -25.82 -27.20
N ARG A 955 40.02 -24.57 -27.52
CA ARG A 955 41.33 -24.17 -28.05
C ARG A 955 42.34 -23.87 -26.94
N GLY A 956 43.34 -24.73 -26.77
CA GLY A 956 44.38 -24.58 -25.75
C GLY A 956 43.79 -24.48 -24.34
N PHE A 957 44.25 -23.51 -23.54
CA PHE A 957 43.70 -23.20 -22.21
C PHE A 957 42.62 -22.11 -22.24
N GLU A 958 42.29 -21.56 -23.42
CA GLU A 958 41.36 -20.43 -23.58
C GLU A 958 39.91 -20.89 -23.60
N ALA A 959 38.97 -20.05 -23.15
CA ALA A 959 37.53 -20.36 -23.18
C ALA A 959 36.91 -20.34 -24.60
N ASN A 960 37.72 -20.36 -25.66
CA ASN A 960 37.24 -20.33 -27.05
C ASN A 960 37.06 -21.76 -27.57
N GLY A 961 35.91 -22.05 -28.20
CA GLY A 961 35.74 -23.29 -28.96
C GLY A 961 36.36 -23.20 -30.35
N ARG A 962 36.66 -24.36 -30.95
CA ARG A 962 37.16 -24.51 -32.31
C ARG A 962 36.45 -25.66 -33.01
N TRP A 963 35.95 -25.38 -34.21
CA TRP A 963 35.48 -26.37 -35.18
C TRP A 963 36.53 -26.52 -36.28
N GLN A 964 37.02 -27.74 -36.56
CA GLN A 964 38.15 -27.94 -37.46
C GLN A 964 38.11 -29.24 -38.25
N PHE A 965 38.62 -29.18 -39.49
CA PHE A 965 38.92 -30.31 -40.36
C PHE A 965 40.38 -30.28 -40.84
N GLU A 966 40.99 -31.46 -40.94
CA GLU A 966 42.33 -31.65 -41.52
C GLU A 966 42.25 -32.29 -42.91
N ASP A 967 43.32 -32.12 -43.69
CA ASP A 967 43.49 -32.71 -45.04
C ASP A 967 42.33 -32.46 -46.02
N THR A 968 41.64 -31.32 -45.86
CA THR A 968 40.58 -30.94 -46.81
C THR A 968 41.17 -30.47 -48.14
N ALA A 969 40.32 -30.28 -49.15
CA ALA A 969 40.74 -29.68 -50.42
C ALA A 969 41.32 -28.25 -50.28
N GLY A 970 41.05 -27.56 -49.16
CA GLY A 970 41.63 -26.27 -48.78
C GLY A 970 42.82 -26.35 -47.81
N GLY A 971 43.26 -27.55 -47.42
CA GLY A 971 44.22 -27.77 -46.34
C GLY A 971 43.53 -27.91 -44.98
N THR A 972 44.14 -27.35 -43.91
CA THR A 972 43.53 -27.29 -42.58
C THR A 972 42.46 -26.21 -42.54
N GLU A 973 41.21 -26.60 -42.26
CA GLU A 973 40.08 -25.70 -42.13
C GLU A 973 39.71 -25.55 -40.67
N ALA A 974 40.00 -24.39 -40.06
CA ALA A 974 39.64 -24.10 -38.68
C ALA A 974 38.73 -22.87 -38.58
N GLN A 975 37.75 -22.94 -37.69
CA GLN A 975 36.84 -21.87 -37.33
C GLN A 975 36.87 -21.67 -35.81
N ASP A 976 37.49 -20.57 -35.38
CA ASP A 976 37.54 -20.17 -33.97
C ASP A 976 36.28 -19.41 -33.56
N ILE A 977 35.75 -19.72 -32.37
CA ILE A 977 34.61 -19.04 -31.77
C ILE A 977 35.12 -17.86 -30.93
N ASN A 978 35.68 -16.84 -31.59
CA ASN A 978 36.22 -15.67 -30.91
C ASN A 978 35.10 -14.76 -30.35
N GLY A 979 35.25 -14.27 -29.13
CA GLY A 979 34.34 -13.30 -28.50
C GLY A 979 33.08 -13.90 -27.86
N ASN A 980 32.92 -15.23 -27.89
CA ASN A 980 31.85 -15.94 -27.18
C ASN A 980 32.48 -17.05 -26.30
N PRO A 981 33.00 -16.72 -25.11
CA PRO A 981 33.64 -17.71 -24.25
C PRO A 981 32.64 -18.78 -23.80
N LEU A 982 33.02 -20.04 -23.90
CA LEU A 982 32.27 -21.17 -23.33
C LEU A 982 32.37 -21.09 -21.80
N PRO A 983 31.26 -21.17 -21.04
CA PRO A 983 31.29 -21.14 -19.58
C PRO A 983 31.68 -22.51 -18.97
N ASN A 984 32.34 -22.48 -17.81
CA ASN A 984 32.44 -23.64 -16.93
C ASN A 984 31.14 -23.82 -16.13
N ASP A 985 30.90 -25.04 -15.69
CA ASP A 985 29.84 -25.46 -14.77
C ASP A 985 28.41 -25.17 -15.26
N GLN A 986 28.24 -24.94 -16.57
CA GLN A 986 26.95 -24.68 -17.19
C GLN A 986 26.72 -25.59 -18.39
N TRP A 987 25.52 -26.18 -18.46
CA TRP A 987 25.07 -26.91 -19.65
C TRP A 987 24.93 -25.94 -20.81
N ILE A 988 25.65 -26.22 -21.90
CA ILE A 988 25.52 -25.52 -23.17
C ILE A 988 25.19 -26.52 -24.27
N HIS A 989 24.26 -26.14 -25.15
CA HIS A 989 24.03 -26.89 -26.38
C HIS A 989 24.96 -26.34 -27.46
N ILE A 990 25.92 -27.14 -27.86
CA ILE A 990 26.87 -26.79 -28.92
C ILE A 990 26.39 -27.45 -30.21
N ALA A 991 26.45 -26.71 -31.33
CA ALA A 991 26.32 -27.31 -32.65
C ALA A 991 27.26 -26.66 -33.67
N ALA A 992 27.85 -27.45 -34.56
CA ALA A 992 28.55 -26.97 -35.76
C ALA A 992 27.97 -27.63 -37.00
N THR A 993 27.80 -26.86 -38.07
CA THR A 993 27.34 -27.35 -39.37
C THR A 993 28.31 -26.91 -40.46
N THR A 994 28.55 -27.76 -41.46
CA THR A 994 29.22 -27.37 -42.69
C THR A 994 28.43 -27.87 -43.88
N ALA A 995 27.84 -26.94 -44.64
CA ALA A 995 27.01 -27.23 -45.81
C ALA A 995 27.84 -27.26 -47.09
N PRO A 996 27.56 -28.21 -48.03
CA PRO A 996 28.31 -28.30 -49.29
C PRO A 996 28.19 -27.01 -50.10
N GLY A 997 29.31 -26.55 -50.65
CA GLY A 997 29.40 -25.36 -51.50
C GLY A 997 29.94 -25.66 -52.90
N ILE A 998 29.84 -24.68 -53.81
CA ILE A 998 30.45 -24.77 -55.14
C ILE A 998 31.95 -24.49 -54.99
N ALA A 999 32.79 -25.33 -55.62
CA ALA A 999 34.25 -25.16 -55.68
C ALA A 999 34.92 -24.97 -54.31
N ASN A 1000 34.55 -25.78 -53.31
CA ASN A 1000 35.09 -25.74 -51.94
C ASN A 1000 34.82 -24.41 -51.21
N ASN A 1001 33.68 -23.78 -51.49
CA ASN A 1001 33.19 -22.59 -50.78
C ASN A 1001 31.98 -22.95 -49.90
N CYS A 1002 32.20 -23.90 -48.98
CA CYS A 1002 31.22 -24.44 -48.07
C CYS A 1002 30.87 -23.41 -46.99
N LEU A 1003 29.62 -23.43 -46.53
CA LEU A 1003 29.16 -22.57 -45.45
C LEU A 1003 29.26 -23.33 -44.12
N SER A 1004 30.20 -22.91 -43.28
CA SER A 1004 30.41 -23.44 -41.93
C SER A 1004 29.83 -22.51 -40.88
N ASN A 1005 28.99 -23.02 -39.98
CA ASN A 1005 28.32 -22.27 -38.93
C ASN A 1005 28.53 -22.96 -37.58
N VAL A 1006 28.69 -22.16 -36.54
CA VAL A 1006 28.74 -22.65 -35.15
C VAL A 1006 27.68 -21.95 -34.33
N TYR A 1007 26.97 -22.73 -33.53
CA TYR A 1007 25.84 -22.32 -32.71
C TYR A 1007 26.07 -22.69 -31.25
N ILE A 1008 25.68 -21.79 -30.35
CA ILE A 1008 25.63 -22.04 -28.90
C ILE A 1008 24.22 -21.73 -28.43
N ASN A 1009 23.58 -22.66 -27.72
CA ASN A 1009 22.21 -22.56 -27.21
C ASN A 1009 21.18 -22.19 -28.30
N GLY A 1010 21.38 -22.75 -29.50
CA GLY A 1010 20.50 -22.50 -30.65
C GLY A 1010 20.70 -21.14 -31.35
N VAL A 1011 21.69 -20.35 -30.92
CA VAL A 1011 22.05 -19.03 -31.50
C VAL A 1011 23.32 -19.15 -32.34
N LEU A 1012 23.32 -18.60 -33.55
CA LEU A 1012 24.49 -18.55 -34.42
C LEU A 1012 25.55 -17.61 -33.84
N VAL A 1013 26.72 -18.14 -33.49
CA VAL A 1013 27.82 -17.36 -32.88
C VAL A 1013 29.01 -17.16 -33.82
N SER A 1014 29.16 -17.99 -34.86
CA SER A 1014 30.23 -17.87 -35.84
C SER A 1014 29.78 -18.40 -37.20
N THR A 1015 30.21 -17.72 -38.28
CA THR A 1015 29.96 -18.15 -39.65
C THR A 1015 31.22 -17.98 -40.49
N ARG A 1016 31.46 -18.91 -41.40
CA ARG A 1016 32.57 -18.91 -42.35
C ARG A 1016 32.06 -19.42 -43.69
N SER A 1017 32.27 -18.64 -44.76
CA SER A 1017 31.69 -18.92 -46.08
C SER A 1017 32.68 -19.45 -47.12
N ASP A 1018 33.93 -19.71 -46.71
CA ASP A 1018 35.06 -20.16 -47.54
C ASP A 1018 35.70 -21.42 -46.95
N SER A 1019 34.87 -22.35 -46.44
CA SER A 1019 35.33 -23.62 -45.86
C SER A 1019 35.28 -24.77 -46.88
N SER A 1020 35.96 -25.88 -46.57
CA SER A 1020 35.87 -27.13 -47.32
C SER A 1020 35.15 -28.22 -46.49
N LEU A 1021 34.63 -29.26 -47.15
CA LEU A 1021 34.17 -30.47 -46.47
C LEU A 1021 35.36 -31.38 -46.14
N PRO A 1022 35.25 -32.22 -45.09
CA PRO A 1022 36.29 -33.21 -44.77
C PRO A 1022 36.44 -34.23 -45.91
N PRO A 1023 37.63 -34.82 -46.09
CA PRO A 1023 37.88 -35.80 -47.14
C PRO A 1023 37.03 -37.06 -46.96
N VAL A 1024 36.69 -37.69 -48.10
CA VAL A 1024 35.95 -38.96 -48.16
C VAL A 1024 36.93 -40.12 -47.92
N VAL A 1025 37.05 -40.54 -46.67
CA VAL A 1025 38.03 -41.53 -46.19
C VAL A 1025 37.51 -42.21 -44.93
N THR A 1026 37.71 -43.52 -44.80
CA THR A 1026 37.40 -44.23 -43.56
C THR A 1026 38.35 -43.80 -42.45
N ARG A 1027 37.78 -43.37 -41.32
CA ARG A 1027 38.51 -42.95 -40.13
C ARG A 1027 38.56 -44.09 -39.11
N THR A 1028 39.73 -44.33 -38.53
CA THR A 1028 40.02 -45.48 -37.65
C THR A 1028 40.34 -45.11 -36.19
N ASN A 1029 40.56 -43.82 -35.91
CA ASN A 1029 40.75 -43.29 -34.56
C ASN A 1029 39.65 -42.26 -34.27
N ASN A 1030 38.52 -42.74 -33.74
CA ASN A 1030 37.31 -41.93 -33.55
C ASN A 1030 36.97 -41.84 -32.07
N TYR A 1031 37.01 -40.63 -31.51
CA TYR A 1031 36.84 -40.44 -30.08
C TYR A 1031 35.77 -39.42 -29.71
N ILE A 1032 35.11 -39.65 -28.57
CA ILE A 1032 34.40 -38.63 -27.79
C ILE A 1032 35.21 -38.43 -26.51
N GLY A 1033 35.64 -37.19 -26.24
CA GLY A 1033 36.39 -36.85 -25.02
C GLY A 1033 37.92 -37.01 -25.08
N GLU A 1034 38.49 -37.44 -26.21
CA GLU A 1034 39.94 -37.65 -26.40
C GLU A 1034 40.43 -37.02 -27.72
N SER A 1035 41.72 -36.69 -27.77
CA SER A 1035 42.45 -36.15 -28.91
C SER A 1035 43.27 -37.21 -29.64
N ASN A 1036 43.34 -37.07 -30.96
CA ASN A 1036 44.30 -37.83 -31.76
C ASN A 1036 45.77 -37.39 -31.52
N TRP A 1037 46.00 -36.29 -30.79
CA TRP A 1037 47.32 -35.79 -30.41
C TRP A 1037 47.65 -36.18 -28.97
N GLY A 1038 48.67 -37.02 -28.77
CA GLY A 1038 49.06 -37.51 -27.44
C GLY A 1038 49.67 -36.48 -26.46
N GLY A 1039 49.58 -35.18 -26.76
CA GLY A 1039 49.98 -34.09 -25.86
C GLY A 1039 48.81 -33.18 -25.44
N ASP A 1040 47.61 -33.46 -25.92
CA ASP A 1040 46.38 -32.79 -25.51
C ASP A 1040 45.75 -33.55 -24.33
N ASP A 1041 44.93 -32.86 -23.54
CA ASP A 1041 44.25 -33.44 -22.39
C ASP A 1041 42.88 -34.02 -22.78
N PHE A 1042 42.44 -35.02 -22.00
CA PHE A 1042 41.05 -35.50 -22.02
C PHE A 1042 40.07 -34.39 -21.65
N ILE A 1043 38.81 -34.55 -22.09
CA ILE A 1043 37.72 -33.71 -21.61
C ILE A 1043 37.48 -33.91 -20.11
N ASP A 1044 37.10 -32.82 -19.45
CA ASP A 1044 36.75 -32.79 -18.03
C ASP A 1044 35.34 -32.20 -17.89
N GLY A 1045 34.36 -33.07 -17.72
CA GLY A 1045 32.96 -32.71 -17.53
C GLY A 1045 31.96 -33.64 -18.23
N LEU A 1046 30.71 -33.17 -18.32
CA LEU A 1046 29.58 -34.01 -18.71
C LEU A 1046 29.20 -33.80 -20.17
N VAL A 1047 28.89 -34.88 -20.88
CA VAL A 1047 28.34 -34.85 -22.25
C VAL A 1047 27.02 -35.59 -22.29
N ASP A 1048 26.08 -35.04 -23.05
CA ASP A 1048 24.73 -35.57 -23.18
C ASP A 1048 24.15 -35.33 -24.58
N ASP A 1049 23.29 -36.25 -25.03
CA ASP A 1049 22.48 -36.15 -26.24
C ASP A 1049 23.31 -35.77 -27.50
N LEU A 1050 24.47 -36.43 -27.70
CA LEU A 1050 25.42 -36.12 -28.78
C LEU A 1050 24.98 -36.76 -30.11
N LEU A 1051 24.88 -35.95 -31.16
CA LEU A 1051 24.39 -36.31 -32.48
C LEU A 1051 25.37 -35.95 -33.59
N ILE A 1052 25.45 -36.84 -34.58
CA ILE A 1052 26.15 -36.59 -35.84
C ILE A 1052 25.19 -36.76 -37.00
N TYR A 1053 25.20 -35.83 -37.96
CA TYR A 1053 24.45 -35.94 -39.21
C TYR A 1053 25.39 -35.88 -40.41
N GLY A 1054 25.12 -36.71 -41.42
CA GLY A 1054 25.73 -36.64 -42.75
C GLY A 1054 25.19 -35.52 -43.66
N ARG A 1055 24.68 -34.43 -43.05
CA ARG A 1055 24.18 -33.22 -43.71
C ARG A 1055 24.32 -32.01 -42.79
N ALA A 1056 24.32 -30.81 -43.35
CA ALA A 1056 24.17 -29.59 -42.56
C ALA A 1056 22.71 -29.40 -42.13
N LEU A 1057 22.47 -29.29 -40.82
CA LEU A 1057 21.17 -28.92 -40.27
C LEU A 1057 20.91 -27.42 -40.48
N THR A 1058 19.64 -27.08 -40.70
CA THR A 1058 19.16 -25.70 -40.79
C THR A 1058 19.04 -25.07 -39.39
N LEU A 1059 18.97 -23.73 -39.30
CA LEU A 1059 18.77 -23.05 -38.02
C LEU A 1059 17.52 -23.54 -37.25
N PRO A 1060 16.34 -23.74 -37.88
CA PRO A 1060 15.18 -24.31 -37.19
C PRO A 1060 15.43 -25.72 -36.64
N GLU A 1061 16.21 -26.56 -37.34
CA GLU A 1061 16.56 -27.90 -36.85
C GLU A 1061 17.55 -27.82 -35.68
N ILE A 1062 18.54 -26.93 -35.73
CA ILE A 1062 19.44 -26.67 -34.59
C ILE A 1062 18.66 -26.14 -33.38
N GLN A 1063 17.71 -25.24 -33.62
CA GLN A 1063 16.81 -24.76 -32.58
C GLN A 1063 15.94 -25.89 -32.03
N ALA A 1064 15.48 -26.84 -32.86
CA ALA A 1064 14.76 -28.02 -32.40
C ALA A 1064 15.62 -28.89 -31.47
N LEU A 1065 16.89 -29.16 -31.81
CA LEU A 1065 17.81 -29.90 -30.93
C LEU A 1065 17.99 -29.20 -29.56
N TYR A 1066 18.19 -27.88 -29.58
CA TYR A 1066 18.27 -27.09 -28.35
C TYR A 1066 16.97 -27.13 -27.54
N GLN A 1067 15.82 -26.97 -28.20
CA GLN A 1067 14.51 -26.96 -27.53
C GLN A 1067 14.15 -28.34 -26.95
N ALA A 1068 14.54 -29.44 -27.59
CA ALA A 1068 14.38 -30.78 -27.02
C ALA A 1068 15.09 -30.90 -25.67
N GLY A 1069 16.34 -30.44 -25.58
CA GLY A 1069 17.07 -30.39 -24.31
C GLY A 1069 16.51 -29.39 -23.29
N MET A 1070 15.71 -28.42 -23.72
CA MET A 1070 14.95 -27.54 -22.82
C MET A 1070 13.65 -28.18 -22.31
N GLN A 1071 13.16 -29.27 -22.92
CA GLN A 1071 11.90 -29.95 -22.58
C GLN A 1071 12.11 -31.34 -21.94
N GLY A 1072 13.36 -31.72 -21.69
CA GLY A 1072 13.72 -33.04 -21.16
C GLY A 1072 13.76 -34.15 -22.22
N GLY A 1073 13.88 -33.81 -23.51
CA GLY A 1073 14.11 -34.74 -24.61
C GLY A 1073 13.19 -34.51 -25.82
N TYR A 1074 13.29 -35.41 -26.80
CA TYR A 1074 12.40 -35.44 -27.96
C TYR A 1074 11.03 -36.03 -27.61
N GLY A 1075 9.97 -35.55 -28.28
CA GLY A 1075 8.59 -35.90 -27.99
C GLY A 1075 7.91 -34.86 -27.10
N GLY A 1076 6.96 -35.30 -26.27
CA GLY A 1076 6.28 -34.43 -25.31
C GLY A 1076 7.18 -34.07 -24.12
N ALA A 1077 6.97 -32.89 -23.53
CA ALA A 1077 7.74 -32.44 -22.37
C ALA A 1077 7.66 -33.44 -21.21
N ARG A 1078 8.79 -33.66 -20.54
CA ARG A 1078 8.91 -34.58 -19.40
C ARG A 1078 8.74 -33.84 -18.06
N PHE A 1079 7.89 -34.39 -17.23
CA PHE A 1079 7.72 -34.04 -15.83
C PHE A 1079 8.20 -35.23 -14.98
N GLY A 1080 8.67 -35.00 -13.75
CA GLY A 1080 9.28 -36.04 -12.93
C GLY A 1080 8.29 -37.08 -12.41
N HIS A 1081 8.16 -37.21 -11.10
CA HIS A 1081 7.19 -38.13 -10.49
C HIS A 1081 5.79 -37.47 -10.39
N LEU A 1082 4.77 -38.07 -10.98
CA LEU A 1082 3.38 -37.65 -10.82
C LEU A 1082 2.76 -38.31 -9.57
N ASN A 1083 2.23 -37.51 -8.64
CA ASN A 1083 1.54 -38.00 -7.45
C ASN A 1083 0.12 -37.46 -7.38
N MET A 1084 -0.89 -38.32 -7.49
CA MET A 1084 -2.30 -37.93 -7.51
C MET A 1084 -3.04 -38.45 -6.28
N ALA A 1085 -3.57 -37.53 -5.46
CA ALA A 1085 -4.42 -37.88 -4.33
C ALA A 1085 -5.78 -38.44 -4.79
N ALA A 1086 -6.52 -39.07 -3.86
CA ALA A 1086 -7.79 -39.71 -4.17
C ALA A 1086 -8.81 -38.71 -4.74
N GLY A 1087 -9.50 -39.10 -5.82
CA GLY A 1087 -10.52 -38.29 -6.49
C GLY A 1087 -10.02 -37.06 -7.27
N THR A 1088 -8.71 -36.87 -7.42
CA THR A 1088 -8.12 -35.73 -8.16
C THR A 1088 -8.12 -35.95 -9.67
N GLN A 1089 -7.97 -34.87 -10.45
CA GLN A 1089 -7.91 -34.96 -11.91
C GLN A 1089 -6.71 -34.23 -12.51
N LEU A 1090 -6.08 -34.85 -13.51
CA LEU A 1090 -5.16 -34.19 -14.44
C LEU A 1090 -5.85 -34.04 -15.79
N LEU A 1091 -5.93 -32.81 -16.29
CA LEU A 1091 -6.47 -32.49 -17.61
C LEU A 1091 -5.37 -31.84 -18.46
N LEU A 1092 -5.10 -32.37 -19.66
CA LEU A 1092 -4.29 -31.63 -20.63
C LEU A 1092 -5.17 -30.61 -21.33
N GLY A 1093 -4.86 -29.32 -21.17
CA GLY A 1093 -5.63 -28.22 -21.75
C GLY A 1093 -5.32 -27.97 -23.23
N ASN A 1094 -4.33 -28.66 -23.79
CA ASN A 1094 -4.04 -28.70 -25.22
C ASN A 1094 -3.80 -30.15 -25.69
N SER A 1095 -3.63 -30.34 -27.01
CA SER A 1095 -3.42 -31.67 -27.62
C SER A 1095 -1.97 -32.16 -27.61
N ASN A 1096 -1.06 -31.48 -26.90
CA ASN A 1096 0.33 -31.89 -26.85
C ASN A 1096 0.51 -33.04 -25.84
N PRO A 1097 1.32 -34.07 -26.15
CA PRO A 1097 1.62 -35.14 -25.21
C PRO A 1097 2.47 -34.64 -24.03
N VAL A 1098 2.37 -35.36 -22.90
CA VAL A 1098 3.23 -35.16 -21.72
C VAL A 1098 3.87 -36.48 -21.28
N GLY A 1099 5.10 -36.44 -20.79
CA GLY A 1099 5.80 -37.59 -20.20
C GLY A 1099 5.95 -37.46 -18.69
N PHE A 1100 5.91 -38.59 -17.98
CA PHE A 1100 6.25 -38.71 -16.56
C PHE A 1100 7.29 -39.81 -16.32
N THR A 1101 8.28 -39.56 -15.45
CA THR A 1101 9.26 -40.60 -15.10
C THR A 1101 8.57 -41.78 -14.40
N SER A 1102 7.60 -41.49 -13.53
CA SER A 1102 6.78 -42.47 -12.81
C SER A 1102 5.51 -41.81 -12.29
N ALA A 1103 4.51 -42.61 -11.92
CA ALA A 1103 3.23 -42.10 -11.44
C ALA A 1103 2.65 -42.95 -10.31
N THR A 1104 2.11 -42.27 -9.29
CA THR A 1104 1.32 -42.85 -8.20
C THR A 1104 -0.08 -42.24 -8.20
N LEU A 1105 -1.11 -43.07 -8.41
CA LEU A 1105 -2.51 -42.63 -8.46
C LEU A 1105 -3.29 -43.28 -7.33
N MET A 1106 -3.89 -42.48 -6.45
CA MET A 1106 -4.79 -43.00 -5.40
C MET A 1106 -6.23 -43.15 -5.90
N GLY A 1107 -7.03 -43.94 -5.17
CA GLY A 1107 -8.39 -44.33 -5.55
C GLY A 1107 -9.26 -43.18 -6.10
N GLY A 1108 -9.77 -43.37 -7.32
CA GLY A 1108 -10.64 -42.40 -7.99
C GLY A 1108 -9.92 -41.25 -8.71
N ALA A 1109 -8.59 -41.21 -8.73
CA ALA A 1109 -7.84 -40.25 -9.56
C ALA A 1109 -8.10 -40.49 -11.06
N GLN A 1110 -8.20 -39.42 -11.85
CA GLN A 1110 -8.52 -39.48 -13.30
C GLN A 1110 -7.55 -38.65 -14.14
N ILE A 1111 -7.14 -39.17 -15.29
CA ILE A 1111 -6.32 -38.45 -16.26
C ILE A 1111 -7.09 -38.31 -17.57
N THR A 1112 -7.28 -37.07 -18.03
CA THR A 1112 -7.86 -36.74 -19.34
C THR A 1112 -6.79 -36.10 -20.20
N ALA A 1113 -6.27 -36.85 -21.16
CA ALA A 1113 -5.12 -36.45 -21.97
C ALA A 1113 -5.39 -36.65 -23.46
N PRO A 1114 -6.05 -35.69 -24.15
CA PRO A 1114 -6.29 -35.79 -25.59
C PRO A 1114 -5.01 -35.95 -26.43
N GLY A 1115 -3.87 -35.43 -25.96
CA GLY A 1115 -2.55 -35.59 -26.57
C GLY A 1115 -1.79 -36.87 -26.18
N GLY A 1116 -2.26 -37.62 -25.19
CA GLY A 1116 -1.60 -38.81 -24.64
C GLY A 1116 -0.65 -38.51 -23.46
N VAL A 1117 -0.37 -39.57 -22.68
CA VAL A 1117 0.58 -39.56 -21.55
C VAL A 1117 1.59 -40.68 -21.76
N LEU A 1118 2.87 -40.35 -21.61
CA LEU A 1118 3.99 -41.31 -21.63
C LEU A 1118 4.47 -41.54 -20.20
N LEU A 1119 4.86 -42.79 -19.89
CA LEU A 1119 5.38 -43.17 -18.59
C LEU A 1119 6.67 -43.96 -18.78
N ASP A 1120 7.79 -43.44 -18.27
CA ASP A 1120 9.11 -44.00 -18.58
C ASP A 1120 9.48 -45.22 -17.73
N ARG A 1121 8.94 -45.31 -16.50
CA ARG A 1121 9.23 -46.41 -15.56
C ARG A 1121 7.96 -47.06 -15.02
N SER A 1122 7.54 -46.72 -13.80
CA SER A 1122 6.55 -47.48 -13.04
C SER A 1122 5.26 -46.71 -12.77
N LEU A 1123 4.13 -47.43 -12.82
CA LEU A 1123 2.81 -46.98 -12.42
C LEU A 1123 2.39 -47.71 -11.15
N VAL A 1124 2.02 -46.95 -10.11
CA VAL A 1124 1.42 -47.46 -8.86
C VAL A 1124 -0.03 -47.00 -8.81
N LEU A 1125 -0.97 -47.96 -8.66
CA LEU A 1125 -2.42 -47.73 -8.60
C LEU A 1125 -2.99 -48.16 -7.25
#